data_AF-A0A0N0BE22-F1
#
_entry.id   AF-A0A0N0BE22-F1
#
_cell.length_a   1.000
_cell.length_b   1.000
_cell.length_c   1.000
_cell.angle_alpha   90.00
_cell.angle_beta   90.00
_cell.angle_gamma   90.00
#
_symmetry.space_group_name_H-M   'P 1'
#
loop_
_entity.id
_entity.type
_entity.pdbx_description
1 polymer ?
#
loop_
_entity_poly.entity_id
_entity_poly.type
_entity_poly.pdbx_seq_one_letter_code
_entity_poly.pdbx_strand_id
1 'polypeptide(L)'
;MSDEKLSPLIVSFLPPFIVTVLRALIVDKFILWAPTPVYTVRFMNETLSSVNDRQLNPIAAEIPRPADPTPASGTKLFAAQANRYQNTYKHRAPLACNTPYRFECTNPTLFKRQRIANEDDIEKANNELRQPIQDILERELPLSPQARSREQVWKTGEQGCLGRLVQGWLAVVGCRRMKREWHSGANLAHFPFPPGHEFRFTLPLYNVSIPENSIGKTYVVPEERMGIKLASPDSNLDIRFRIMSGDRDKFFKAEERTVGDFCFLLIRTRTGNVDVLNRERKDRYVLEVRATLNRGDGKNRVAIMEADTTVVVTILDTNDLNPLFYPTEYEATVTEDTPLHRSILRVIAEDADLGRNGEIYYSFAEETDQFAVHPVSGVITLTRPLRYSERAVHELVVLAKDRGALFRSGGGNSRASTAKVTIRVRQVNLHSPEIYVHHLPDIVEHSNADIYAIVRVVDNDEGVHGQIASLDIVGGDPAGHFRVRPAGGPHSSEYNIEVLHLLDRETAVQGYNLTLRAMDRGVPQRYSYKFVPVHLADLNDNARVFSREIYEVKVPETAPINTPVIRLKVTDADEGRNALVFLEIVGGNEGGEFYVNAETGMLYTAVNLDAEKKAFYTLTVSAVDQGNAGTRKQSSAKVKINVVDTNDNDPTFEQSDMEVWIDENEPAGTSVVKITAKDRDSGENAYISYGENIHAPEFIDFPSEIKVNESAKIGTTLVRIRARDKDLDYNGKLVFCISSGDRDSVFGIDPDTGDLNVIGYLDRERESEYFLNVSVYDLGKPQKSASKMLPVTILDVNDNAPRFEKSLASFRISETALNGTNVWRANATDADLGENARVTYSLVTETNDFRVDPVTGVLTVFGRLDRERQEIYELRIRAQDHGGKGTDSPPLYSDALVRVTVDDVNDNAPSFALSTYTVKIREDVPIWTVVAVVDATDPDEASGGDIEYFLSDAMESEGYFKVDKVSGTIRTTQSLDFEERQVHTLTIVAKDRGEPSLSSETMVIIEVVDVNENLHAPLFDDFVVSASVFENQPVGTLVTTVHAKDADPLGGDSRIGYTIRGGDGIGIFSIDNEAVYKVEQSHVQSPQLQAVPASFGQTLSTELL
;
A
#
# COMPACT_ATOMS: atom_id res chain seq x y z
N MET A 1 44.89 -34.41 -21.99
CA MET A 1 44.94 -33.19 -22.83
C MET A 1 44.34 -32.09 -21.96
N SER A 2 45.16 -31.41 -21.16
CA SER A 2 46.15 -30.35 -21.51
C SER A 2 45.48 -29.00 -21.35
N ASP A 3 45.67 -28.33 -20.19
CA ASP A 3 46.67 -27.25 -19.96
C ASP A 3 46.22 -25.94 -20.65
N GLU A 4 46.38 -24.73 -20.11
CA GLU A 4 47.32 -24.15 -19.12
C GLU A 4 46.52 -23.41 -18.00
N LYS A 5 46.96 -23.15 -16.74
CA LYS A 5 48.14 -22.41 -16.22
C LYS A 5 48.18 -20.94 -16.72
N LEU A 6 48.26 -19.90 -15.89
CA LEU A 6 49.23 -19.62 -14.79
C LEU A 6 48.66 -18.74 -13.64
N SER A 7 49.49 -18.34 -12.67
CA SER A 7 49.10 -17.85 -11.33
C SER A 7 49.93 -16.62 -10.80
N PRO A 8 50.28 -16.43 -9.50
CA PRO A 8 49.55 -15.55 -8.55
C PRO A 8 50.44 -14.54 -7.75
N LEU A 9 49.84 -13.75 -6.83
CA LEU A 9 50.36 -13.10 -5.58
C LEU A 9 49.19 -12.29 -4.94
N ILE A 10 48.84 -12.21 -3.64
CA ILE A 10 49.43 -12.60 -2.32
C ILE A 10 50.58 -11.65 -1.89
N VAL A 11 50.75 -11.08 -0.67
CA VAL A 11 50.07 -11.01 0.66
C VAL A 11 49.84 -9.50 1.02
N SER A 12 49.29 -8.99 2.13
CA SER A 12 48.69 -9.41 3.44
C SER A 12 47.72 -8.25 3.88
N PHE A 13 47.11 -8.08 5.07
CA PHE A 13 47.20 -8.58 6.47
C PHE A 13 45.78 -8.69 7.12
N LEU A 14 45.68 -8.86 8.44
CA LEU A 14 44.46 -9.24 9.22
C LEU A 14 44.54 -8.71 10.67
N PRO A 15 43.50 -8.81 11.55
CA PRO A 15 42.01 -8.83 11.39
C PRO A 15 41.36 -7.77 12.36
N PRO A 16 40.11 -7.86 12.91
CA PRO A 16 38.93 -8.71 12.63
C PRO A 16 37.57 -7.96 12.47
N PHE A 17 36.52 -8.75 12.18
CA PHE A 17 35.05 -8.53 12.18
C PHE A 17 34.30 -8.52 10.83
N ILE A 18 33.15 -9.24 10.83
CA ILE A 18 32.07 -9.33 9.82
C ILE A 18 32.46 -9.78 8.39
N VAL A 19 32.47 -11.11 8.15
CA VAL A 19 32.15 -11.72 6.84
C VAL A 19 31.43 -13.07 7.03
N THR A 20 30.11 -13.08 7.29
CA THR A 20 29.30 -14.32 7.22
C THR A 20 27.81 -14.14 6.85
N VAL A 21 27.42 -13.05 6.17
CA VAL A 21 26.02 -12.89 5.68
C VAL A 21 25.98 -12.33 4.26
N LEU A 22 26.11 -13.20 3.25
CA LEU A 22 25.36 -13.13 1.99
C LEU A 22 25.61 -14.38 1.12
N ARG A 23 24.53 -14.98 0.61
CA ARG A 23 24.42 -16.18 -0.28
C ARG A 23 24.36 -17.57 0.36
N ALA A 24 23.27 -17.86 1.09
CA ALA A 24 22.69 -19.21 1.22
C ALA A 24 21.21 -19.17 1.67
N LEU A 25 20.37 -18.46 0.92
CA LEU A 25 18.89 -18.59 0.89
C LEU A 25 18.57 -18.91 -0.59
N ILE A 26 17.63 -19.79 -0.97
CA ILE A 26 16.53 -20.48 -0.27
C ILE A 26 16.46 -21.95 -0.74
N VAL A 27 15.96 -22.88 0.08
CA VAL A 27 14.95 -23.94 -0.21
C VAL A 27 14.97 -25.00 0.91
N ASP A 28 13.79 -25.41 1.34
CA ASP A 28 13.52 -26.30 2.48
C ASP A 28 12.57 -27.43 2.05
N LYS A 29 12.65 -28.60 2.72
CA LYS A 29 11.77 -29.81 2.62
C LYS A 29 11.54 -30.43 1.23
N PHE A 30 11.87 -31.72 1.10
CA PHE A 30 10.89 -32.79 1.45
C PHE A 30 11.55 -34.17 1.63
N ILE A 31 10.73 -35.13 2.08
CA ILE A 31 11.14 -36.47 2.54
C ILE A 31 10.96 -37.52 1.42
N LEU A 32 11.97 -38.36 1.19
CA LEU A 32 11.85 -39.83 1.08
C LEU A 32 13.22 -40.50 0.83
N TRP A 33 13.41 -41.72 1.35
CA TRP A 33 14.65 -42.49 1.19
C TRP A 33 14.36 -44.00 1.02
N ALA A 34 14.92 -44.58 -0.02
CA ALA A 34 15.04 -46.03 -0.26
C ALA A 34 16.15 -46.24 -1.33
N PRO A 35 16.82 -47.41 -1.41
CA PRO A 35 16.53 -48.66 -0.69
C PRO A 35 17.67 -49.16 0.22
N THR A 36 17.47 -50.38 0.73
CA THR A 36 18.38 -51.24 1.52
C THR A 36 19.64 -51.64 0.72
N PRO A 37 20.75 -52.17 1.34
CA PRO A 37 20.76 -53.61 1.72
C PRO A 37 21.75 -54.09 2.84
N VAL A 38 21.57 -55.36 3.21
CA VAL A 38 22.48 -56.33 3.90
C VAL A 38 22.83 -56.18 5.39
N TYR A 39 22.55 -57.27 6.11
CA TYR A 39 23.01 -57.70 7.44
C TYR A 39 24.48 -57.42 7.82
N THR A 40 24.73 -57.25 9.12
CA THR A 40 25.75 -58.08 9.80
C THR A 40 25.42 -58.27 11.29
N VAL A 41 25.64 -59.47 11.81
CA VAL A 41 25.47 -59.81 13.24
C VAL A 41 26.82 -59.71 13.96
N ARG A 42 26.84 -59.13 15.17
CA ARG A 42 27.92 -59.35 16.16
C ARG A 42 27.37 -59.46 17.58
N PHE A 43 27.68 -60.58 18.22
CA PHE A 43 27.67 -60.73 19.68
C PHE A 43 29.09 -60.49 20.22
N MET A 44 29.20 -59.73 21.31
CA MET A 44 30.15 -59.86 22.44
C MET A 44 29.82 -58.70 23.41
N ASN A 45 29.31 -58.87 24.64
CA ASN A 45 29.79 -59.60 25.85
C ASN A 45 30.74 -58.73 26.71
N GLU A 46 30.55 -58.80 28.05
CA GLU A 46 31.40 -58.24 29.13
C GLU A 46 31.43 -56.69 29.26
N THR A 47 31.60 -56.05 30.44
CA THR A 47 31.88 -56.56 31.82
C THR A 47 31.29 -55.66 32.93
N LEU A 48 31.36 -56.12 34.19
CA LEU A 48 30.91 -55.41 35.41
C LEU A 48 31.76 -54.18 35.80
N SER A 49 31.11 -53.16 36.38
CA SER A 49 31.41 -52.63 37.74
C SER A 49 30.42 -51.47 38.07
N SER A 50 29.83 -51.26 39.26
CA SER A 50 30.08 -51.63 40.67
C SER A 50 30.98 -50.68 41.50
N VAL A 51 30.44 -49.50 41.86
CA VAL A 51 30.72 -48.77 43.13
C VAL A 51 29.41 -48.05 43.50
N ASN A 52 28.62 -48.41 44.53
CA ASN A 52 28.78 -48.46 45.99
C ASN A 52 28.73 -47.10 46.73
N ASP A 53 27.75 -47.03 47.65
CA ASP A 53 27.74 -46.38 48.97
C ASP A 53 28.07 -44.89 49.13
N ARG A 54 27.08 -44.13 49.64
CA ARG A 54 26.88 -43.96 51.11
C ARG A 54 25.45 -43.45 51.42
N GLN A 55 24.69 -44.12 52.31
CA GLN A 55 24.59 -43.90 53.78
C GLN A 55 24.05 -42.50 54.18
N LEU A 56 23.16 -42.32 55.18
CA LEU A 56 22.36 -43.23 56.05
C LEU A 56 21.23 -42.40 56.74
N ASN A 57 20.07 -43.02 57.01
CA ASN A 57 19.21 -43.01 58.24
C ASN A 57 19.48 -42.04 59.43
N PRO A 58 18.54 -41.83 60.41
CA PRO A 58 17.05 -42.07 60.44
C PRO A 58 16.17 -41.15 61.38
N ILE A 59 14.84 -41.45 61.47
CA ILE A 59 13.96 -41.49 62.68
C ILE A 59 13.37 -40.22 63.39
N ALA A 60 12.02 -40.19 63.46
CA ALA A 60 11.06 -39.70 64.51
C ALA A 60 11.05 -38.20 64.96
N ALA A 61 10.07 -37.66 65.73
CA ALA A 61 8.92 -38.25 66.47
C ALA A 61 7.71 -37.28 66.67
N GLU A 62 6.54 -37.86 67.04
CA GLU A 62 5.42 -37.37 67.92
C GLU A 62 4.83 -35.93 67.79
N ILE A 63 3.51 -35.66 67.69
CA ILE A 63 2.27 -36.07 68.43
C ILE A 63 2.07 -35.33 69.77
N PRO A 64 0.99 -34.52 69.90
CA PRO A 64 -0.13 -34.90 70.79
C PRO A 64 -1.57 -34.53 70.32
N ARG A 65 -2.54 -35.37 70.74
CA ARG A 65 -4.00 -35.11 70.90
C ARG A 65 -4.29 -34.88 72.41
N PRO A 66 -5.50 -34.51 72.95
CA PRO A 66 -6.89 -34.81 72.52
C PRO A 66 -7.84 -33.55 72.57
N ALA A 67 -9.18 -33.55 72.57
CA ALA A 67 -10.19 -34.56 72.98
C ALA A 67 -11.62 -34.39 72.39
N ASP A 68 -12.41 -35.46 72.52
CA ASP A 68 -13.86 -35.64 72.24
C ASP A 68 -14.75 -35.11 73.42
N PRO A 69 -16.11 -35.28 73.49
CA PRO A 69 -17.05 -35.97 72.57
C PRO A 69 -18.44 -35.30 72.30
N THR A 70 -19.25 -35.99 71.48
CA THR A 70 -20.72 -35.88 71.27
C THR A 70 -21.54 -36.22 72.55
N PRO A 71 -22.91 -36.11 72.68
CA PRO A 71 -23.96 -36.18 71.62
C PRO A 71 -25.36 -35.49 71.85
N ALA A 72 -26.32 -35.82 70.96
CA ALA A 72 -27.76 -36.09 71.21
C ALA A 72 -28.83 -34.99 71.50
N SER A 73 -29.58 -34.63 70.44
CA SER A 73 -31.07 -34.66 70.30
C SER A 73 -32.07 -34.29 71.43
N GLY A 74 -33.03 -33.40 71.11
CA GLY A 74 -34.40 -33.34 71.68
C GLY A 74 -35.23 -32.14 71.17
N THR A 75 -36.57 -32.10 71.17
CA THR A 75 -37.59 -33.14 71.44
C THR A 75 -39.04 -32.69 71.05
N LYS A 76 -39.83 -33.59 70.42
CA LYS A 76 -41.28 -33.95 70.65
C LYS A 76 -42.40 -32.88 70.41
N LEU A 77 -43.47 -33.16 69.63
CA LEU A 77 -44.73 -33.93 69.89
C LEU A 77 -45.67 -33.26 70.92
N PHE A 78 -47.01 -33.17 70.77
CA PHE A 78 -48.01 -34.21 70.42
C PHE A 78 -49.40 -33.64 69.97
N ALA A 79 -50.20 -34.44 69.23
CA ALA A 79 -51.70 -34.49 69.15
C ALA A 79 -52.53 -33.23 68.76
N ALA A 80 -53.63 -33.25 67.98
CA ALA A 80 -54.40 -34.26 67.22
C ALA A 80 -55.26 -33.52 66.13
N GLN A 81 -56.37 -33.97 65.47
CA GLN A 81 -57.22 -35.17 65.55
C GLN A 81 -58.07 -35.38 64.25
N ALA A 82 -58.37 -36.65 63.92
CA ALA A 82 -59.54 -37.24 63.21
C ALA A 82 -60.20 -36.67 61.91
N ASN A 83 -60.55 -37.62 61.01
CA ASN A 83 -61.64 -37.63 59.98
C ASN A 83 -61.42 -36.82 58.66
N ARG A 84 -61.82 -37.30 57.45
CA ARG A 84 -62.50 -38.57 57.03
C ARG A 84 -62.42 -38.85 55.50
N TYR A 85 -62.67 -40.12 55.08
CA TYR A 85 -62.88 -40.67 53.70
C TYR A 85 -61.65 -40.62 52.74
N GLN A 86 -61.12 -41.72 52.14
CA GLN A 86 -61.63 -42.82 51.26
C GLN A 86 -61.79 -42.42 49.76
N ASN A 87 -61.61 -43.26 48.72
CA ASN A 87 -61.13 -44.67 48.57
C ASN A 87 -60.71 -44.91 47.08
N THR A 88 -59.48 -45.35 46.72
CA THR A 88 -58.93 -46.73 46.51
C THR A 88 -59.26 -47.51 45.20
N TYR A 89 -58.22 -48.19 44.64
CA TYR A 89 -58.24 -49.37 43.73
C TYR A 89 -58.58 -49.18 42.22
N LYS A 90 -58.10 -50.00 41.25
CA LYS A 90 -57.32 -51.28 41.27
C LYS A 90 -56.46 -51.54 39.99
N HIS A 91 -55.71 -52.66 40.01
CA HIS A 91 -54.82 -53.30 38.98
C HIS A 91 -55.28 -53.29 37.50
N ARG A 92 -54.49 -53.67 36.45
CA ARG A 92 -53.49 -54.77 36.30
C ARG A 92 -52.66 -54.64 34.99
N ALA A 93 -51.57 -55.41 34.83
CA ALA A 93 -50.79 -55.61 33.59
C ALA A 93 -50.88 -57.11 33.13
N PRO A 94 -50.13 -57.67 32.14
CA PRO A 94 -49.21 -57.11 31.10
C PRO A 94 -49.41 -57.72 29.66
N LEU A 95 -48.51 -57.45 28.68
CA LEU A 95 -47.85 -58.43 27.74
C LEU A 95 -47.48 -57.91 26.31
N ALA A 96 -46.47 -58.57 25.72
CA ALA A 96 -45.95 -58.53 24.33
C ALA A 96 -45.34 -57.20 23.82
N CYS A 97 -44.16 -57.08 23.16
CA CYS A 97 -43.16 -57.95 22.49
C CYS A 97 -43.15 -57.95 20.95
N ASN A 98 -41.91 -57.89 20.42
CA ASN A 98 -41.40 -58.17 19.06
C ASN A 98 -41.31 -57.07 17.99
N THR A 99 -40.22 -57.22 17.23
CA THR A 99 -39.64 -56.49 16.07
C THR A 99 -40.17 -57.12 14.74
N PRO A 100 -39.63 -56.98 13.48
CA PRO A 100 -38.32 -56.44 13.04
C PRO A 100 -38.18 -55.72 11.65
N TYR A 101 -36.95 -55.22 11.40
CA TYR A 101 -36.17 -55.07 10.13
C TYR A 101 -36.83 -54.96 8.72
N ARG A 102 -36.36 -54.00 7.88
CA ARG A 102 -35.46 -54.20 6.69
C ARG A 102 -35.74 -53.35 5.41
N PHE A 103 -34.77 -52.51 4.98
CA PHE A 103 -34.44 -52.05 3.59
C PHE A 103 -35.59 -51.32 2.81
N GLU A 104 -35.48 -50.74 1.59
CA GLU A 104 -34.44 -50.69 0.52
C GLU A 104 -34.51 -49.36 -0.29
N CYS A 105 -33.72 -49.19 -1.36
CA CYS A 105 -33.60 -47.94 -2.15
C CYS A 105 -34.63 -47.79 -3.30
N THR A 106 -34.95 -46.55 -3.74
CA THR A 106 -35.35 -46.26 -5.14
C THR A 106 -35.37 -44.76 -5.52
N ASN A 107 -35.25 -44.50 -6.82
CA ASN A 107 -35.52 -43.27 -7.60
C ASN A 107 -36.44 -43.74 -8.79
N PRO A 108 -37.10 -42.93 -9.66
CA PRO A 108 -37.07 -41.47 -9.81
C PRO A 108 -38.43 -40.75 -10.13
N THR A 109 -38.39 -39.41 -10.22
CA THR A 109 -39.21 -38.48 -11.06
C THR A 109 -40.71 -38.73 -11.33
N LEU A 110 -41.60 -37.75 -11.03
CA LEU A 110 -42.34 -36.92 -12.03
C LEU A 110 -43.50 -36.01 -11.48
N PHE A 111 -43.91 -35.09 -12.36
CA PHE A 111 -45.21 -34.39 -12.53
C PHE A 111 -45.59 -33.09 -11.77
N LYS A 112 -45.74 -32.04 -12.60
CA LYS A 112 -46.24 -30.68 -12.37
C LYS A 112 -47.74 -30.60 -11.99
N ARG A 113 -48.10 -29.54 -11.24
CA ARG A 113 -49.18 -28.59 -11.61
C ARG A 113 -48.64 -27.16 -11.42
N GLN A 114 -48.71 -26.23 -12.38
CA GLN A 114 -49.86 -25.57 -13.05
C GLN A 114 -50.54 -24.49 -12.16
N ARG A 115 -50.82 -23.25 -12.62
CA ARG A 115 -50.64 -22.60 -13.95
C ARG A 115 -50.98 -21.07 -13.92
N ILE A 116 -50.66 -20.36 -15.02
CA ILE A 116 -51.21 -19.06 -15.53
C ILE A 116 -50.52 -17.78 -14.98
N ALA A 117 -50.07 -16.81 -15.79
CA ALA A 117 -49.68 -16.78 -17.22
C ALA A 117 -48.90 -15.48 -17.59
N ASN A 118 -47.95 -15.62 -18.52
CA ASN A 118 -47.55 -14.78 -19.69
C ASN A 118 -47.59 -13.23 -19.59
N GLU A 119 -46.59 -12.44 -20.05
CA GLU A 119 -45.74 -12.45 -21.27
C GLU A 119 -46.41 -11.93 -22.55
N ASP A 120 -45.80 -10.90 -23.15
CA ASP A 120 -45.80 -10.39 -24.54
C ASP A 120 -45.22 -8.94 -24.50
N ASP A 121 -44.35 -8.43 -25.38
CA ASP A 121 -43.40 -9.04 -26.34
C ASP A 121 -42.27 -7.99 -26.68
N ILE A 122 -41.30 -8.33 -27.54
CA ILE A 122 -40.02 -7.60 -27.75
C ILE A 122 -40.02 -6.57 -28.92
N GLU A 123 -39.22 -5.50 -28.77
CA GLU A 123 -38.75 -4.51 -29.77
C GLU A 123 -39.74 -3.80 -30.73
N LYS A 124 -40.02 -2.51 -30.44
CA LYS A 124 -39.98 -1.34 -31.38
C LYS A 124 -40.45 -0.04 -30.67
N ALA A 125 -39.99 1.17 -31.02
CA ALA A 125 -38.73 1.66 -31.59
C ALA A 125 -38.69 3.20 -31.47
N ASN A 126 -37.50 3.78 -31.37
CA ASN A 126 -37.09 5.18 -31.67
C ASN A 126 -38.08 6.36 -31.49
N ASN A 127 -37.69 7.32 -30.63
CA ASN A 127 -37.66 8.79 -30.82
C ASN A 127 -38.87 9.54 -31.44
N GLU A 128 -39.32 10.63 -30.80
CA GLU A 128 -38.79 11.98 -31.13
C GLU A 128 -39.31 13.14 -30.24
N LEU A 129 -38.38 14.06 -29.93
CA LEU A 129 -38.50 15.53 -29.83
C LEU A 129 -39.42 16.26 -28.80
N ARG A 130 -38.72 17.10 -28.01
CA ARG A 130 -39.02 18.49 -27.57
C ARG A 130 -39.74 18.79 -26.23
N GLN A 131 -38.95 19.47 -25.40
CA GLN A 131 -39.19 20.35 -24.24
C GLN A 131 -40.23 21.49 -24.49
N PRO A 132 -40.75 22.21 -23.46
CA PRO A 132 -39.93 23.05 -22.56
C PRO A 132 -40.34 23.20 -21.07
N ILE A 133 -39.37 23.68 -20.27
CA ILE A 133 -39.40 24.75 -19.23
C ILE A 133 -40.79 24.99 -18.57
N GLN A 134 -40.99 24.82 -17.26
CA GLN A 134 -40.32 25.51 -16.13
C GLN A 134 -40.67 24.76 -14.80
N ASP A 135 -39.93 24.67 -13.67
CA ASP A 135 -38.62 25.08 -13.09
C ASP A 135 -38.34 24.06 -11.93
N ILE A 136 -37.38 24.05 -10.97
CA ILE A 136 -36.19 24.78 -10.44
C ILE A 136 -35.48 23.68 -9.56
N LEU A 137 -34.16 23.50 -9.36
CA LEU A 137 -32.91 24.11 -9.84
C LEU A 137 -31.76 23.06 -9.90
N GLU A 138 -30.69 23.50 -10.57
CA GLU A 138 -29.23 23.24 -10.43
C GLU A 138 -28.66 22.70 -9.09
N ARG A 139 -27.50 22.03 -8.99
CA ARG A 139 -26.34 21.73 -9.90
C ARG A 139 -25.60 20.46 -9.37
N GLU A 140 -25.23 19.46 -10.18
CA GLU A 140 -23.90 19.18 -10.83
C GLU A 140 -22.79 18.49 -9.98
N LEU A 141 -21.78 17.94 -10.68
CA LEU A 141 -20.67 17.02 -10.26
C LEU A 141 -19.34 17.83 -10.03
N PRO A 142 -18.09 17.26 -9.88
CA PRO A 142 -17.61 15.87 -9.87
C PRO A 142 -16.47 15.46 -8.87
N LEU A 143 -16.25 14.13 -8.80
CA LEU A 143 -15.01 13.34 -8.60
C LEU A 143 -13.65 13.97 -8.13
N SER A 144 -13.21 13.52 -6.94
CA SER A 144 -12.01 12.66 -6.73
C SER A 144 -10.58 13.31 -6.60
N PRO A 145 -9.53 12.57 -6.14
CA PRO A 145 -8.48 13.10 -5.25
C PRO A 145 -7.02 12.97 -5.74
N GLN A 146 -6.03 13.31 -4.90
CA GLN A 146 -4.73 12.58 -4.85
C GLN A 146 -3.90 12.79 -3.57
N ALA A 147 -2.84 11.99 -3.40
CA ALA A 147 -2.05 11.85 -2.16
C ALA A 147 -0.54 12.19 -2.33
N ARG A 148 0.17 12.30 -1.19
CA ARG A 148 1.60 12.66 -1.05
C ARG A 148 2.57 11.63 -1.65
N SER A 149 3.82 12.07 -1.88
CA SER A 149 5.02 11.22 -1.69
C SER A 149 6.21 12.03 -1.14
N ARG A 150 6.91 11.46 -0.15
CA ARG A 150 8.30 11.80 0.26
C ARG A 150 9.31 11.19 -0.74
N GLU A 151 10.64 11.32 -0.69
CA GLU A 151 11.63 11.82 0.32
C GLU A 151 12.82 12.50 -0.44
N GLN A 152 14.15 12.46 -0.17
CA GLN A 152 15.02 11.75 0.79
C GLN A 152 16.25 12.60 1.22
N VAL A 153 17.37 11.97 1.61
CA VAL A 153 18.42 12.55 2.48
C VAL A 153 19.83 12.51 1.85
N TRP A 154 20.57 13.63 2.04
CA TRP A 154 22.03 13.85 2.07
C TRP A 154 23.02 12.82 1.48
N LYS A 155 24.00 13.33 0.70
CA LYS A 155 25.41 12.88 0.74
C LYS A 155 26.39 14.01 0.37
N THR A 156 27.69 13.81 0.62
CA THR A 156 28.66 14.90 0.87
C THR A 156 30.04 14.72 0.21
N GLY A 157 30.79 15.83 0.05
CA GLY A 157 32.22 15.88 -0.33
C GLY A 157 32.48 16.24 -1.80
N GLU A 158 33.54 16.99 -2.18
CA GLU A 158 34.62 17.64 -1.41
C GLU A 158 35.21 18.86 -2.16
N GLN A 159 35.79 19.83 -1.41
CA GLN A 159 36.87 20.82 -1.73
C GLN A 159 36.86 21.58 -3.10
N GLY A 160 37.27 22.85 -3.24
CA GLY A 160 37.85 23.91 -2.39
C GLY A 160 38.15 25.14 -3.31
N CYS A 161 38.50 26.36 -2.87
CA CYS A 161 39.06 26.85 -1.61
C CYS A 161 38.91 28.39 -1.45
N LEU A 162 38.95 28.87 -0.20
CA LEU A 162 39.47 30.20 0.28
C LEU A 162 38.89 31.51 -0.32
N GLY A 163 38.25 32.43 0.44
CA GLY A 163 37.62 32.33 1.77
C GLY A 163 37.90 33.50 2.75
N ARG A 164 37.00 33.62 3.76
CA ARG A 164 37.16 34.28 5.09
C ARG A 164 37.30 35.83 5.13
N LEU A 165 36.82 36.57 6.15
CA LEU A 165 35.82 36.38 7.23
C LEU A 165 35.30 37.81 7.57
N VAL A 166 33.98 38.11 7.61
CA VAL A 166 33.06 38.12 8.79
C VAL A 166 33.34 39.19 9.88
N GLN A 167 32.32 40.03 10.14
CA GLN A 167 32.09 40.93 11.30
C GLN A 167 33.07 42.10 11.53
N GLY A 168 32.64 43.29 12.02
CA GLY A 168 31.28 43.78 12.29
C GLY A 168 31.26 45.11 13.08
N TRP A 169 30.07 45.57 13.47
CA TRP A 169 29.76 46.66 14.44
C TRP A 169 29.98 48.15 14.06
N LEU A 170 28.86 48.85 13.87
CA LEU A 170 28.36 49.99 14.68
C LEU A 170 29.31 51.09 15.25
N ALA A 171 28.84 52.34 15.08
CA ALA A 171 28.75 53.42 16.10
C ALA A 171 29.83 54.53 16.27
N VAL A 172 29.54 55.68 15.62
CA VAL A 172 29.59 57.09 16.13
C VAL A 172 30.95 57.78 16.48
N VAL A 173 30.97 59.12 16.30
CA VAL A 173 31.92 60.16 16.80
C VAL A 173 33.24 60.36 16.02
N GLY A 174 33.59 61.62 15.69
CA GLY A 174 35.00 62.02 15.56
C GLY A 174 35.35 63.21 14.66
N CYS A 175 35.37 64.43 15.20
CA CYS A 175 35.82 65.67 14.55
C CYS A 175 37.12 65.60 13.72
N ARG A 176 37.17 66.38 12.62
CA ARG A 176 38.42 66.84 11.99
C ARG A 176 39.33 67.54 13.01
N ARG A 177 40.66 67.43 12.84
CA ARG A 177 41.64 68.23 13.60
C ARG A 177 42.87 68.60 12.77
N MET A 178 42.95 69.85 12.33
CA MET A 178 44.21 70.63 12.28
C MET A 178 43.91 72.13 12.33
N LYS A 179 44.27 72.77 13.45
CA LYS A 179 44.54 74.21 13.53
C LYS A 179 46.03 74.43 13.25
N ARG A 180 46.36 75.47 12.49
CA ARG A 180 47.43 76.41 12.89
C ARG A 180 46.96 77.83 12.61
N GLU A 181 47.34 78.73 13.49
CA GLU A 181 46.94 80.15 13.49
C GLU A 181 48.03 81.00 12.84
N TRP A 182 47.68 82.22 12.42
CA TRP A 182 48.45 83.45 12.68
C TRP A 182 47.55 84.67 12.38
N HIS A 183 47.60 85.70 13.24
CA HIS A 183 46.81 86.92 13.08
C HIS A 183 47.65 88.10 12.58
N SER A 184 47.11 88.83 11.59
CA SER A 184 47.02 90.31 11.49
C SER A 184 46.76 90.69 10.03
N GLY A 185 46.19 91.86 9.75
CA GLY A 185 45.82 92.23 8.38
C GLY A 185 45.52 93.71 8.18
N ALA A 186 45.24 94.10 6.93
CA ALA A 186 44.71 95.41 6.55
C ALA A 186 44.02 95.38 5.17
N ASN A 187 42.99 96.21 5.02
CA ASN A 187 42.50 96.86 3.79
C ASN A 187 42.01 96.01 2.59
N LEU A 188 40.77 95.52 2.72
CA LEU A 188 39.61 95.89 1.87
C LEU A 188 39.82 96.24 0.37
N ALA A 189 39.19 95.44 -0.52
CA ALA A 189 38.60 95.93 -1.78
C ALA A 189 37.48 95.01 -2.33
N HIS A 190 36.22 95.45 -2.22
CA HIS A 190 35.01 95.02 -2.97
C HIS A 190 34.72 93.50 -3.18
N PHE A 191 33.73 93.00 -2.44
CA PHE A 191 33.00 91.75 -2.76
C PHE A 191 31.78 92.00 -3.66
N PRO A 192 31.38 91.05 -4.53
CA PRO A 192 30.20 91.18 -5.41
C PRO A 192 28.89 90.61 -4.81
N PHE A 193 28.87 90.16 -3.55
CA PHE A 193 27.69 89.62 -2.87
C PHE A 193 27.31 90.48 -1.65
N PRO A 194 26.01 90.68 -1.35
CA PRO A 194 25.55 91.42 -0.18
C PRO A 194 25.82 90.64 1.12
N PRO A 195 25.92 91.33 2.28
CA PRO A 195 26.16 90.69 3.57
C PRO A 195 25.12 89.61 3.88
N GLY A 196 25.56 88.36 4.03
CA GLY A 196 24.71 87.19 4.31
C GLY A 196 24.59 86.19 3.14
N HIS A 197 24.94 86.57 1.91
CA HIS A 197 24.97 85.65 0.77
C HIS A 197 26.36 85.06 0.54
N GLU A 198 26.48 83.73 0.67
CA GLU A 198 27.68 82.96 0.32
C GLU A 198 27.53 82.32 -1.07
N PHE A 199 28.64 82.17 -1.80
CA PHE A 199 28.68 81.46 -3.07
C PHE A 199 28.48 79.95 -2.83
N ARG A 200 27.25 79.46 -2.99
CA ARG A 200 26.84 78.07 -2.76
C ARG A 200 25.83 77.61 -3.82
N PHE A 201 25.76 76.31 -4.05
CA PHE A 201 24.65 75.68 -4.76
C PHE A 201 23.33 75.81 -3.98
N THR A 202 22.18 75.75 -4.66
CA THR A 202 20.85 75.74 -4.02
C THR A 202 20.66 74.53 -3.11
N LEU A 203 21.11 73.34 -3.51
CA LEU A 203 21.16 72.14 -2.69
C LEU A 203 22.57 71.50 -2.63
N PRO A 204 22.90 70.77 -1.54
CA PRO A 204 24.14 69.97 -1.44
C PRO A 204 24.07 68.63 -2.20
N LEU A 205 22.86 68.19 -2.55
CA LEU A 205 22.55 66.98 -3.29
C LEU A 205 21.41 67.30 -4.27
N TYR A 206 21.47 66.78 -5.49
CA TYR A 206 20.33 66.76 -6.42
C TYR A 206 20.11 65.34 -6.93
N ASN A 207 18.85 64.90 -6.96
CA ASN A 207 18.43 63.73 -7.70
C ASN A 207 17.99 64.18 -9.10
N VAL A 208 18.41 63.42 -10.12
CA VAL A 208 18.01 63.62 -11.51
C VAL A 208 17.80 62.29 -12.20
N SER A 209 16.89 62.22 -13.15
CA SER A 209 16.63 61.03 -13.95
C SER A 209 17.05 61.22 -15.41
N ILE A 210 17.34 60.12 -16.09
CA ILE A 210 17.51 60.08 -17.54
C ILE A 210 17.15 58.67 -18.05
N PRO A 211 16.33 58.51 -19.11
CA PRO A 211 16.13 57.20 -19.73
C PRO A 211 17.44 56.63 -20.27
N GLU A 212 17.59 55.31 -20.22
CA GLU A 212 18.61 54.64 -21.03
C GLU A 212 18.33 54.78 -22.53
N ASN A 213 19.30 54.36 -23.35
CA ASN A 213 19.26 54.58 -24.80
C ASN A 213 19.03 56.06 -25.19
N SER A 214 19.42 56.99 -24.30
CA SER A 214 19.35 58.44 -24.50
C SER A 214 20.41 58.92 -25.47
N ILE A 215 19.96 59.59 -26.53
CA ILE A 215 20.82 60.14 -27.58
C ILE A 215 21.80 61.21 -27.06
N GLY A 216 22.86 61.47 -27.82
CA GLY A 216 23.83 62.50 -27.48
C GLY A 216 23.20 63.90 -27.44
N LYS A 217 23.44 64.63 -26.34
CA LYS A 217 22.83 65.91 -25.91
C LYS A 217 21.50 65.83 -25.17
N THR A 218 20.94 64.67 -24.87
CA THR A 218 19.82 64.56 -23.91
C THR A 218 20.23 65.13 -22.54
N TYR A 219 19.47 66.10 -22.03
CA TYR A 219 19.67 66.64 -20.68
C TYR A 219 19.04 65.72 -19.64
N VAL A 220 19.64 65.63 -18.46
CA VAL A 220 19.00 64.97 -17.30
C VAL A 220 17.80 65.78 -16.84
N VAL A 221 16.77 65.13 -16.32
CA VAL A 221 15.57 65.78 -15.76
C VAL A 221 15.75 65.91 -14.25
N PRO A 222 15.87 67.13 -13.69
CA PRO A 222 15.98 67.32 -12.25
C PRO A 222 14.62 67.59 -11.61
N GLU A 223 14.43 67.09 -10.38
CA GLU A 223 13.26 67.39 -9.55
C GLU A 223 13.25 68.87 -9.10
N GLU A 224 14.44 69.45 -8.87
CA GLU A 224 14.63 70.83 -8.39
C GLU A 224 15.60 71.66 -9.25
N ARG A 225 15.56 73.00 -9.08
CA ARG A 225 16.40 73.93 -9.85
C ARG A 225 17.87 73.85 -9.43
N MET A 226 18.65 73.04 -10.14
CA MET A 226 20.10 72.91 -9.98
C MET A 226 20.84 74.20 -10.38
N GLY A 227 21.62 74.79 -9.48
CA GLY A 227 22.49 75.92 -9.82
C GLY A 227 22.93 76.79 -8.65
N ILE A 228 23.30 78.04 -8.96
CA ILE A 228 23.75 79.06 -8.02
C ILE A 228 22.94 80.35 -8.23
N LYS A 229 22.40 80.91 -7.14
CA LYS A 229 21.71 82.21 -7.15
C LYS A 229 22.70 83.38 -7.07
N LEU A 230 22.47 84.41 -7.87
CA LEU A 230 23.30 85.60 -8.03
C LEU A 230 22.77 86.76 -7.17
N ALA A 231 23.61 87.78 -6.97
CA ALA A 231 23.28 88.96 -6.18
C ALA A 231 22.50 90.05 -6.95
N SER A 232 22.57 90.06 -8.29
CA SER A 232 21.93 91.04 -9.17
C SER A 232 21.83 90.48 -10.60
N PRO A 233 20.74 90.73 -11.35
CA PRO A 233 20.60 90.26 -12.73
C PRO A 233 21.63 90.87 -13.71
N ASP A 234 22.16 92.06 -13.43
CA ASP A 234 23.19 92.72 -14.28
C ASP A 234 24.63 92.23 -13.98
N SER A 235 24.80 91.22 -13.13
CA SER A 235 26.13 90.74 -12.72
C SER A 235 26.76 89.79 -13.74
N ASN A 236 27.58 90.35 -14.63
CA ASN A 236 28.36 89.62 -15.64
C ASN A 236 29.51 88.79 -15.00
N LEU A 237 29.13 87.67 -14.37
CA LEU A 237 30.01 86.77 -13.61
C LEU A 237 30.30 85.49 -14.40
N ASP A 238 31.58 85.21 -14.69
CA ASP A 238 32.00 83.95 -15.34
C ASP A 238 32.06 82.80 -14.32
N ILE A 239 30.88 82.25 -14.02
CA ILE A 239 30.71 80.98 -13.32
C ILE A 239 30.86 79.85 -14.33
N ARG A 240 31.59 78.79 -13.96
CA ARG A 240 31.73 77.56 -14.76
C ARG A 240 31.49 76.32 -13.91
N PHE A 241 30.77 75.34 -14.46
CA PHE A 241 30.56 74.05 -13.80
C PHE A 241 31.49 72.96 -14.37
N ARG A 242 31.98 72.07 -13.52
CA ARG A 242 32.80 70.91 -13.90
C ARG A 242 32.41 69.68 -13.10
N ILE A 243 32.26 68.55 -13.78
CA ILE A 243 32.21 67.23 -13.14
C ILE A 243 33.63 66.88 -12.71
N MET A 244 33.83 66.61 -11.42
CA MET A 244 35.12 66.32 -10.79
C MET A 244 35.36 64.81 -10.65
N SER A 245 34.30 64.04 -10.38
CA SER A 245 34.34 62.57 -10.31
C SER A 245 32.96 61.96 -10.65
N GLY A 246 32.84 60.64 -10.57
CA GLY A 246 31.60 59.90 -10.84
C GLY A 246 31.44 59.40 -12.27
N ASP A 247 31.75 60.26 -13.25
CA ASP A 247 31.67 59.95 -14.68
C ASP A 247 33.03 59.47 -15.24
N ARG A 248 33.36 58.19 -15.01
CA ARG A 248 34.61 57.58 -15.52
C ARG A 248 34.61 57.46 -17.05
N ASP A 249 33.44 57.10 -17.57
CA ASP A 249 33.22 56.67 -18.95
C ASP A 249 32.83 57.86 -19.86
N LYS A 250 32.77 59.06 -19.28
CA LYS A 250 32.59 60.37 -19.93
C LYS A 250 31.24 60.56 -20.63
N PHE A 251 30.23 59.83 -20.18
CA PHE A 251 28.86 59.94 -20.68
C PHE A 251 28.32 61.36 -20.55
N PHE A 252 28.66 62.06 -19.46
CA PHE A 252 28.03 63.31 -19.08
C PHE A 252 28.91 64.53 -19.41
N LYS A 253 28.25 65.68 -19.47
CA LYS A 253 28.87 67.01 -19.56
C LYS A 253 28.02 68.01 -18.78
N ALA A 254 28.66 68.72 -17.84
CA ALA A 254 28.09 69.92 -17.25
C ALA A 254 28.19 71.12 -18.22
N GLU A 255 27.17 71.97 -18.22
CA GLU A 255 27.09 73.24 -18.95
C GLU A 255 26.44 74.30 -18.05
N GLU A 256 26.86 75.55 -18.20
CA GLU A 256 26.28 76.70 -17.49
C GLU A 256 25.28 77.46 -18.37
N ARG A 257 24.17 77.93 -17.77
CA ARG A 257 23.26 78.88 -18.40
C ARG A 257 22.77 79.91 -17.39
N THR A 258 23.19 81.16 -17.54
CA THR A 258 22.70 82.28 -16.71
C THR A 258 21.40 82.84 -17.29
N VAL A 259 20.39 83.03 -16.43
CA VAL A 259 19.12 83.70 -16.76
C VAL A 259 18.71 84.54 -15.54
N GLY A 260 18.64 85.87 -15.71
CA GLY A 260 18.31 86.77 -14.61
C GLY A 260 19.28 86.64 -13.42
N ASP A 261 18.74 86.44 -12.22
CA ASP A 261 19.50 86.28 -10.98
C ASP A 261 19.94 84.83 -10.69
N PHE A 262 19.94 83.93 -11.69
CA PHE A 262 20.31 82.52 -11.49
C PHE A 262 21.25 81.96 -12.57
N CYS A 263 22.25 81.18 -12.15
CA CYS A 263 23.13 80.42 -13.03
C CYS A 263 22.80 78.93 -12.89
N PHE A 264 22.14 78.36 -13.90
CA PHE A 264 21.72 76.96 -13.93
C PHE A 264 22.88 76.02 -14.22
N LEU A 265 23.00 74.97 -13.40
CA LEU A 265 23.77 73.77 -13.70
C LEU A 265 22.91 72.88 -14.61
N LEU A 266 23.32 72.73 -15.87
CA LEU A 266 22.73 71.77 -16.80
C LEU A 266 23.68 70.59 -16.94
N ILE A 267 23.17 69.36 -16.86
CA ILE A 267 23.93 68.13 -17.15
C ILE A 267 23.25 67.42 -18.31
N ARG A 268 24.06 66.93 -19.26
CA ARG A 268 23.57 66.19 -20.43
C ARG A 268 24.53 65.11 -20.89
N THR A 269 24.05 64.22 -21.73
CA THR A 269 24.89 63.24 -22.45
C THR A 269 25.82 63.93 -23.45
N ARG A 270 26.97 63.31 -23.70
CA ARG A 270 28.00 63.74 -24.65
C ARG A 270 27.71 63.24 -26.06
N THR A 271 27.70 64.13 -27.06
CA THR A 271 27.72 63.73 -28.46
C THR A 271 29.04 63.05 -28.80
N GLY A 272 28.99 61.84 -29.36
CA GLY A 272 30.16 61.10 -29.84
C GLY A 272 30.87 60.24 -28.79
N ASN A 273 30.16 59.81 -27.72
CA ASN A 273 30.58 58.57 -27.04
C ASN A 273 30.18 57.36 -27.89
N VAL A 274 30.91 56.24 -27.79
CA VAL A 274 30.57 55.00 -28.49
C VAL A 274 29.66 54.13 -27.63
N ASP A 275 29.96 54.03 -26.34
CA ASP A 275 29.04 53.47 -25.35
C ASP A 275 27.80 54.37 -25.19
N VAL A 276 26.65 53.73 -25.01
CA VAL A 276 25.35 54.34 -24.70
C VAL A 276 25.02 54.07 -23.23
N LEU A 277 24.16 54.90 -22.61
CA LEU A 277 23.62 54.62 -21.28
C LEU A 277 22.75 53.35 -21.35
N ASN A 278 23.04 52.41 -20.45
CA ASN A 278 22.40 51.11 -20.32
C ASN A 278 22.35 50.75 -18.82
N ARG A 279 21.18 50.34 -18.33
CA ARG A 279 20.83 50.21 -16.91
C ARG A 279 21.23 48.86 -16.33
N GLU A 280 21.04 47.75 -17.04
CA GLU A 280 21.38 46.38 -16.57
C GLU A 280 22.87 46.29 -16.24
N ARG A 281 23.72 47.01 -16.99
CA ARG A 281 25.15 47.15 -16.70
C ARG A 281 25.43 48.10 -15.53
N LYS A 282 24.65 49.18 -15.36
CA LYS A 282 24.80 50.16 -14.26
C LYS A 282 23.59 51.12 -14.15
N ASP A 283 22.74 50.89 -13.16
CA ASP A 283 21.54 51.66 -12.81
C ASP A 283 21.74 53.17 -12.53
N ARG A 284 22.90 53.56 -11.96
CA ARG A 284 23.03 54.88 -11.31
C ARG A 284 24.45 55.42 -11.29
N TYR A 285 24.57 56.74 -11.47
CA TYR A 285 25.84 57.48 -11.43
C TYR A 285 25.76 58.56 -10.34
N VAL A 286 26.82 58.71 -9.55
CA VAL A 286 26.93 59.74 -8.51
C VAL A 286 28.06 60.68 -8.89
N LEU A 287 27.73 61.90 -9.28
CA LEU A 287 28.63 62.89 -9.86
C LEU A 287 28.98 63.97 -8.85
N GLU A 288 30.26 64.15 -8.54
CA GLU A 288 30.72 65.34 -7.80
C GLU A 288 30.86 66.50 -8.79
N VAL A 289 30.19 67.62 -8.54
CA VAL A 289 30.17 68.79 -9.44
C VAL A 289 30.64 70.04 -8.71
N ARG A 290 31.69 70.67 -9.26
CA ARG A 290 32.26 71.93 -8.77
C ARG A 290 31.81 73.10 -9.62
N ALA A 291 31.37 74.17 -8.97
CA ALA A 291 31.26 75.49 -9.55
C ALA A 291 32.52 76.31 -9.25
N THR A 292 33.04 77.02 -10.24
CA THR A 292 34.13 78.01 -10.06
C THR A 292 33.70 79.37 -10.55
N LEU A 293 33.86 80.40 -9.71
CA LEU A 293 33.72 81.80 -10.10
C LEU A 293 35.09 82.33 -10.52
N ASN A 294 35.22 82.77 -11.77
CA ASN A 294 36.49 83.22 -12.34
C ASN A 294 36.50 84.75 -12.50
N ARG A 295 37.67 85.36 -12.32
CA ARG A 295 37.92 86.79 -12.58
C ARG A 295 39.18 86.95 -13.42
N GLY A 296 39.07 87.69 -14.53
CA GLY A 296 40.17 87.96 -15.46
C GLY A 296 39.75 87.88 -16.92
N ASP A 297 40.39 88.68 -17.77
CA ASP A 297 40.12 88.73 -19.21
C ASP A 297 40.82 87.59 -19.98
N GLY A 298 40.11 87.01 -20.94
CA GLY A 298 40.54 86.09 -21.99
C GLY A 298 41.45 84.91 -21.60
N LYS A 299 42.71 85.22 -21.25
CA LYS A 299 43.84 84.28 -21.18
C LYS A 299 44.40 84.07 -19.76
N ASN A 300 44.15 84.97 -18.81
CA ASN A 300 44.56 84.83 -17.41
C ASN A 300 43.33 84.86 -16.50
N ARG A 301 42.65 83.71 -16.39
CA ARG A 301 41.50 83.50 -15.50
C ARG A 301 41.97 82.89 -14.19
N VAL A 302 41.67 83.54 -13.06
CA VAL A 302 41.90 83.00 -11.72
C VAL A 302 40.55 82.69 -11.08
N ALA A 303 40.39 81.48 -10.55
CA ALA A 303 39.24 81.12 -9.73
C ALA A 303 39.33 81.84 -8.37
N ILE A 304 38.28 82.58 -7.99
CA ILE A 304 38.25 83.38 -6.77
C ILE A 304 37.29 82.85 -5.71
N MET A 305 36.32 82.01 -6.11
CA MET A 305 35.42 81.27 -5.22
C MET A 305 35.11 79.91 -5.86
N GLU A 306 34.99 78.86 -5.04
CA GLU A 306 34.57 77.52 -5.46
C GLU A 306 33.44 77.02 -4.55
N ALA A 307 32.55 76.20 -5.10
CA ALA A 307 31.51 75.49 -4.36
C ALA A 307 31.33 74.08 -4.96
N ASP A 308 30.98 73.11 -4.13
CA ASP A 308 30.76 71.70 -4.53
C ASP A 308 29.31 71.27 -4.24
N THR A 309 28.80 70.33 -5.03
CA THR A 309 27.53 69.63 -4.83
C THR A 309 27.62 68.22 -5.43
N THR A 310 26.70 67.33 -5.05
CA THR A 310 26.59 65.98 -5.61
C THR A 310 25.33 65.84 -6.44
N VAL A 311 25.43 65.29 -7.64
CA VAL A 311 24.27 64.98 -8.50
C VAL A 311 24.17 63.47 -8.69
N VAL A 312 23.06 62.89 -8.24
CA VAL A 312 22.74 61.47 -8.41
C VAL A 312 21.88 61.32 -9.66
N VAL A 313 22.46 60.76 -10.71
CA VAL A 313 21.78 60.43 -11.97
C VAL A 313 21.29 59.00 -11.89
N THR A 314 19.98 58.81 -11.72
CA THR A 314 19.32 57.51 -11.85
C THR A 314 18.98 57.28 -13.32
N ILE A 315 19.29 56.10 -13.84
CA ILE A 315 18.91 55.68 -15.19
C ILE A 315 17.54 55.02 -15.12
N LEU A 316 16.61 55.49 -15.95
CA LEU A 316 15.27 54.92 -16.07
C LEU A 316 15.27 53.80 -17.11
N ASP A 317 14.63 52.71 -16.71
CA ASP A 317 14.34 51.51 -17.50
C ASP A 317 13.59 51.84 -18.81
N THR A 318 13.96 51.17 -19.90
CA THR A 318 13.18 51.17 -21.15
C THR A 318 13.11 49.77 -21.72
N ASN A 319 11.94 49.35 -22.19
CA ASN A 319 11.71 48.05 -22.85
C ASN A 319 12.51 47.92 -24.17
N ASP A 320 13.80 47.57 -24.07
CA ASP A 320 14.72 47.38 -25.19
C ASP A 320 15.33 45.97 -25.24
N LEU A 321 15.15 45.18 -24.17
CA LEU A 321 15.31 43.73 -24.19
C LEU A 321 13.98 43.04 -24.49
N ASN A 322 13.99 41.72 -24.59
CA ASN A 322 12.84 40.84 -24.84
C ASN A 322 13.09 39.57 -24.01
N PRO A 323 12.05 38.82 -23.54
CA PRO A 323 12.26 37.67 -22.69
C PRO A 323 13.09 36.58 -23.39
N LEU A 324 13.93 35.86 -22.66
CA LEU A 324 14.81 34.82 -23.22
C LEU A 324 14.56 33.46 -22.56
N PHE A 325 14.20 32.46 -23.37
CA PHE A 325 14.15 31.07 -22.94
C PHE A 325 15.56 30.49 -22.75
N TYR A 326 15.82 29.91 -21.59
CA TYR A 326 17.03 29.15 -21.31
C TYR A 326 16.71 27.93 -20.43
N PRO A 327 16.63 26.70 -20.99
CA PRO A 327 16.95 26.32 -22.37
C PRO A 327 15.87 26.74 -23.39
N THR A 328 16.26 26.78 -24.68
CA THR A 328 15.35 27.01 -25.82
C THR A 328 14.63 25.75 -26.30
N GLU A 329 14.99 24.57 -25.79
CA GLU A 329 14.34 23.29 -26.11
C GLU A 329 14.01 22.52 -24.83
N TYR A 330 12.82 21.95 -24.78
CA TYR A 330 12.34 21.09 -23.70
C TYR A 330 11.80 19.79 -24.27
N GLU A 331 12.07 18.66 -23.61
CA GLU A 331 11.55 17.36 -23.98
C GLU A 331 10.92 16.67 -22.77
N ALA A 332 9.73 16.10 -22.97
CA ALA A 332 9.05 15.26 -22.00
C ALA A 332 8.56 13.96 -22.65
N THR A 333 8.44 12.91 -21.84
CA THR A 333 7.83 11.65 -22.26
C THR A 333 6.67 11.34 -21.33
N VAL A 334 5.51 11.06 -21.90
CA VAL A 334 4.25 10.75 -21.22
C VAL A 334 3.66 9.47 -21.79
N THR A 335 2.89 8.74 -21.00
CA THR A 335 2.13 7.56 -21.44
C THR A 335 0.74 7.96 -21.91
N GLU A 336 0.13 7.20 -22.82
CA GLU A 336 -1.18 7.57 -23.39
C GLU A 336 -2.35 7.52 -22.39
N ASP A 337 -2.19 6.79 -21.28
CA ASP A 337 -3.08 6.76 -20.12
C ASP A 337 -2.93 7.97 -19.17
N THR A 338 -2.10 8.97 -19.51
CA THR A 338 -1.85 10.14 -18.66
C THR A 338 -3.15 10.89 -18.33
N PRO A 339 -3.48 11.11 -17.04
CA PRO A 339 -4.70 11.82 -16.64
C PRO A 339 -4.79 13.25 -17.20
N LEU A 340 -6.01 13.70 -17.46
CA LEU A 340 -6.32 15.08 -17.84
C LEU A 340 -5.91 16.06 -16.73
N HIS A 341 -5.62 17.30 -17.14
CA HIS A 341 -5.15 18.42 -16.31
C HIS A 341 -3.80 18.21 -15.62
N ARG A 342 -3.17 17.03 -15.74
CA ARG A 342 -1.83 16.77 -15.23
C ARG A 342 -0.79 17.70 -15.88
N SER A 343 0.04 18.33 -15.06
CA SER A 343 1.24 19.06 -15.48
C SER A 343 2.26 18.12 -16.10
N ILE A 344 2.69 18.42 -17.33
CA ILE A 344 3.67 17.64 -18.11
C ILE A 344 5.08 18.17 -17.88
N LEU A 345 5.28 19.48 -18.07
CA LEU A 345 6.54 20.18 -17.83
C LEU A 345 6.28 21.67 -17.56
N ARG A 346 7.32 22.40 -17.17
CA ARG A 346 7.31 23.87 -17.05
C ARG A 346 8.39 24.46 -17.94
N VAL A 347 8.01 25.42 -18.79
CA VAL A 347 8.98 26.27 -19.50
C VAL A 347 9.28 27.53 -18.69
N ILE A 348 10.48 28.09 -18.86
CA ILE A 348 10.96 29.27 -18.14
C ILE A 348 11.72 30.17 -19.10
N ALA A 349 11.27 31.40 -19.25
CA ALA A 349 12.02 32.51 -19.81
C ALA A 349 12.37 33.51 -18.69
N GLU A 350 13.44 34.25 -18.89
CA GLU A 350 13.88 35.34 -18.01
C GLU A 350 13.94 36.64 -18.82
N ASP A 351 13.62 37.77 -18.17
CA ASP A 351 13.79 39.11 -18.73
C ASP A 351 14.60 39.95 -17.71
N ALA A 352 15.35 40.94 -18.20
CA ALA A 352 16.18 41.82 -17.39
C ALA A 352 15.58 43.21 -17.18
N ASP A 353 14.54 43.56 -17.95
CA ASP A 353 13.80 44.82 -17.82
C ASP A 353 12.87 44.78 -16.59
N LEU A 354 12.49 45.95 -16.05
CA LEU A 354 11.81 46.04 -14.75
C LEU A 354 10.31 46.36 -14.82
N GLY A 355 9.58 45.88 -13.81
CA GLY A 355 8.14 46.12 -13.68
C GLY A 355 7.36 45.56 -14.86
N ARG A 356 6.47 46.37 -15.45
CA ARG A 356 5.64 45.99 -16.60
C ARG A 356 6.47 45.62 -17.85
N ASN A 357 7.74 46.04 -17.95
CA ASN A 357 8.62 45.65 -19.05
C ASN A 357 9.12 44.21 -18.86
N GLY A 358 9.48 43.81 -17.64
CA GLY A 358 9.87 42.43 -17.30
C GLY A 358 8.74 41.44 -17.00
N GLU A 359 7.47 41.81 -17.17
CA GLU A 359 6.32 40.93 -16.89
C GLU A 359 6.07 39.94 -18.06
N ILE A 360 6.61 38.72 -17.93
CA ILE A 360 6.56 37.68 -18.97
C ILE A 360 5.20 36.95 -19.02
N TYR A 361 4.65 36.82 -20.23
CA TYR A 361 3.47 36.01 -20.54
C TYR A 361 3.78 34.87 -21.52
N TYR A 362 3.40 33.66 -21.13
CA TYR A 362 3.54 32.43 -21.91
C TYR A 362 2.28 32.14 -22.74
N SER A 363 2.47 31.73 -23.99
CA SER A 363 1.38 31.32 -24.91
C SER A 363 1.91 30.32 -25.95
N PHE A 364 1.05 29.52 -26.58
CA PHE A 364 1.50 28.73 -27.74
C PHE A 364 1.53 29.59 -29.01
N ALA A 365 2.45 29.30 -29.92
CA ALA A 365 2.55 29.96 -31.22
C ALA A 365 1.47 29.51 -32.22
N GLU A 366 0.96 28.30 -32.04
CA GLU A 366 -0.17 27.71 -32.76
C GLU A 366 -1.21 27.25 -31.72
N GLU A 367 -2.49 27.49 -31.98
CA GLU A 367 -3.56 27.04 -31.07
C GLU A 367 -3.64 25.51 -31.05
N THR A 368 -3.73 24.94 -29.85
CA THR A 368 -3.87 23.49 -29.63
C THR A 368 -4.93 23.26 -28.56
N ASP A 369 -5.77 22.25 -28.77
CA ASP A 369 -6.84 21.85 -27.85
C ASP A 369 -6.45 20.64 -26.98
N GLN A 370 -5.27 20.07 -27.21
CA GLN A 370 -4.74 18.88 -26.53
C GLN A 370 -3.84 19.21 -25.34
N PHE A 371 -3.26 20.43 -25.31
CA PHE A 371 -2.47 20.95 -24.21
C PHE A 371 -2.86 22.40 -23.91
N ALA A 372 -2.72 22.84 -22.66
CA ALA A 372 -2.74 24.25 -22.28
C ALA A 372 -1.38 24.67 -21.71
N VAL A 373 -1.02 25.95 -21.83
CA VAL A 373 0.11 26.56 -21.11
C VAL A 373 -0.43 27.65 -20.19
N HIS A 374 -0.06 27.60 -18.92
CA HIS A 374 -0.49 28.59 -17.93
C HIS A 374 0.25 29.93 -18.17
N PRO A 375 -0.46 31.06 -18.34
CA PRO A 375 0.11 32.29 -18.89
C PRO A 375 1.22 32.93 -18.05
N VAL A 376 1.18 32.83 -16.72
CA VAL A 376 2.22 33.40 -15.83
C VAL A 376 3.28 32.37 -15.39
N SER A 377 2.89 31.13 -15.06
CA SER A 377 3.82 30.13 -14.55
C SER A 377 4.59 29.34 -15.62
N GLY A 378 4.14 29.30 -16.87
CA GLY A 378 4.77 28.53 -17.95
C GLY A 378 4.58 27.01 -17.82
N VAL A 379 3.69 26.54 -16.93
CA VAL A 379 3.36 25.11 -16.78
C VAL A 379 2.48 24.66 -17.94
N ILE A 380 2.85 23.56 -18.59
CA ILE A 380 2.07 22.91 -19.65
C ILE A 380 1.27 21.76 -19.04
N THR A 381 -0.04 21.74 -19.25
CA THR A 381 -0.96 20.70 -18.77
C THR A 381 -1.65 19.99 -19.94
N LEU A 382 -2.06 18.73 -19.72
CA LEU A 382 -2.84 17.97 -20.69
C LEU A 382 -4.32 18.37 -20.65
N THR A 383 -4.96 18.68 -21.79
CA THR A 383 -6.39 19.06 -21.85
C THR A 383 -7.28 18.06 -22.58
N ARG A 384 -6.71 17.11 -23.34
CA ARG A 384 -7.45 15.98 -23.94
C ARG A 384 -6.64 14.68 -23.84
N PRO A 385 -7.29 13.51 -23.94
CA PRO A 385 -6.58 12.24 -23.92
C PRO A 385 -5.51 12.17 -25.01
N LEU A 386 -4.45 11.44 -24.73
CA LEU A 386 -3.42 11.09 -25.70
C LEU A 386 -3.80 9.75 -26.36
N ARG A 387 -3.46 9.59 -27.64
CA ARG A 387 -3.47 8.29 -28.32
C ARG A 387 -2.22 8.19 -29.19
N TYR A 388 -1.38 7.21 -28.89
CA TYR A 388 -0.12 6.99 -29.59
C TYR A 388 -0.33 6.72 -31.09
N SER A 389 -1.39 5.97 -31.42
CA SER A 389 -1.79 5.62 -32.78
C SER A 389 -2.30 6.82 -33.60
N GLU A 390 -2.78 7.88 -32.95
CA GLU A 390 -3.09 9.15 -33.62
C GLU A 390 -1.82 10.01 -33.80
N ARG A 391 -1.03 10.18 -32.73
CA ARG A 391 0.17 11.02 -32.75
C ARG A 391 1.17 10.65 -31.64
N ALA A 392 2.22 9.92 -32.01
CA ALA A 392 3.28 9.51 -31.07
C ALA A 392 4.19 10.67 -30.60
N VAL A 393 4.23 11.81 -31.31
CA VAL A 393 5.04 12.99 -30.95
C VAL A 393 4.28 14.28 -31.24
N HIS A 394 4.18 15.13 -30.23
CA HIS A 394 3.67 16.49 -30.34
C HIS A 394 4.86 17.45 -30.25
N GLU A 395 5.08 18.22 -31.30
CA GLU A 395 5.98 19.37 -31.27
C GLU A 395 5.12 20.61 -31.10
N LEU A 396 5.38 21.36 -30.04
CA LEU A 396 4.73 22.62 -29.70
C LEU A 396 5.79 23.73 -29.69
N VAL A 397 5.39 24.97 -29.98
CA VAL A 397 6.24 26.15 -29.81
C VAL A 397 5.59 27.05 -28.78
N VAL A 398 6.29 27.32 -27.67
CA VAL A 398 5.84 28.28 -26.65
C VAL A 398 6.51 29.61 -26.90
N LEU A 399 5.71 30.67 -26.95
CA LEU A 399 6.12 32.07 -26.99
C LEU A 399 6.24 32.62 -25.57
N ALA A 400 7.28 33.39 -25.32
CA ALA A 400 7.37 34.33 -24.20
C ALA A 400 7.32 35.77 -24.74
N LYS A 401 6.54 36.62 -24.09
CA LYS A 401 6.40 38.05 -24.41
C LYS A 401 6.40 38.88 -23.13
N ASP A 402 7.08 40.01 -23.20
CA ASP A 402 7.00 41.12 -22.27
C ASP A 402 5.62 41.81 -22.32
N ARG A 403 5.39 42.72 -21.37
CA ARG A 403 4.21 43.60 -21.29
C ARG A 403 4.52 45.05 -21.68
N GLY A 404 5.74 45.35 -22.10
CA GLY A 404 6.17 46.71 -22.44
C GLY A 404 5.58 47.22 -23.76
N ALA A 405 5.33 48.53 -23.82
CA ALA A 405 4.86 49.16 -25.05
C ALA A 405 6.04 49.42 -26.00
N LEU A 406 5.93 48.98 -27.25
CA LEU A 406 6.94 49.08 -28.31
C LEU A 406 7.24 50.53 -28.76
N PHE A 407 7.91 51.31 -27.90
CA PHE A 407 8.25 52.71 -28.14
C PHE A 407 9.65 52.91 -28.77
N ARG A 408 9.80 52.49 -30.02
CA ARG A 408 10.69 53.19 -30.98
C ARG A 408 10.40 52.84 -32.45
N SER A 409 10.38 53.88 -33.29
CA SER A 409 10.13 53.77 -34.74
C SER A 409 11.25 52.99 -35.44
N GLY A 410 11.01 51.73 -35.82
CA GLY A 410 12.08 50.87 -36.37
C GLY A 410 11.70 49.70 -37.26
N GLY A 411 10.41 49.41 -37.49
CA GLY A 411 10.00 48.40 -38.49
C GLY A 411 10.36 46.94 -38.15
N GLY A 412 10.47 46.60 -36.86
CA GLY A 412 10.57 45.22 -36.37
C GLY A 412 9.51 44.96 -35.30
N ASN A 413 8.80 43.83 -35.39
CA ASN A 413 7.93 43.35 -34.31
C ASN A 413 8.79 43.03 -33.08
N SER A 414 8.27 43.20 -31.85
CA SER A 414 8.77 42.45 -30.68
C SER A 414 8.80 40.98 -31.08
N ARG A 415 9.99 40.39 -31.07
CA ARG A 415 10.22 39.07 -31.66
C ARG A 415 10.16 38.04 -30.55
N ALA A 416 8.95 37.91 -30.01
CA ALA A 416 8.53 36.96 -28.98
C ALA A 416 9.39 35.70 -29.00
N SER A 417 10.15 35.52 -27.94
CA SER A 417 11.13 34.44 -27.86
C SER A 417 10.43 33.09 -27.83
N THR A 418 11.08 32.07 -28.37
CA THR A 418 10.43 30.80 -28.70
C THR A 418 11.17 29.62 -28.11
N ALA A 419 10.49 28.82 -27.29
CA ALA A 419 10.96 27.50 -26.89
C ALA A 419 10.27 26.40 -27.70
N LYS A 420 11.04 25.44 -28.22
CA LYS A 420 10.48 24.21 -28.79
C LYS A 420 10.21 23.21 -27.66
N VAL A 421 9.00 22.70 -27.59
CA VAL A 421 8.57 21.69 -26.62
C VAL A 421 8.22 20.41 -27.37
N THR A 422 8.92 19.31 -27.06
CA THR A 422 8.69 18.00 -27.66
C THR A 422 8.09 17.06 -26.63
N ILE A 423 6.83 16.66 -26.81
CA ILE A 423 6.12 15.72 -25.95
C ILE A 423 6.01 14.39 -26.70
N ARG A 424 6.73 13.37 -26.24
CA ARG A 424 6.64 12.00 -26.77
C ARG A 424 5.59 11.22 -26.01
N VAL A 425 4.63 10.65 -26.74
CA VAL A 425 3.68 9.68 -26.20
C VAL A 425 4.34 8.30 -26.23
N ARG A 426 4.07 7.46 -25.23
CA ARG A 426 4.36 6.03 -25.24
C ARG A 426 3.07 5.23 -25.06
N GLN A 427 3.00 4.10 -25.77
CA GLN A 427 2.00 3.08 -25.48
C GLN A 427 2.23 2.49 -24.09
N VAL A 428 1.16 1.95 -23.50
CA VAL A 428 1.20 1.18 -22.24
C VAL A 428 0.89 -0.28 -22.56
N ASN A 429 1.51 -1.21 -21.84
CA ASN A 429 1.13 -2.62 -21.86
C ASN A 429 0.02 -2.78 -20.81
N LEU A 430 -1.24 -2.77 -21.25
CA LEU A 430 -2.47 -2.72 -20.45
C LEU A 430 -3.07 -4.11 -20.23
N HIS A 431 -3.08 -4.94 -21.27
CA HIS A 431 -3.58 -6.31 -21.23
C HIS A 431 -2.45 -7.31 -20.95
N SER A 432 -2.80 -8.57 -20.71
CA SER A 432 -1.85 -9.69 -20.62
C SER A 432 -2.32 -10.76 -21.60
N PRO A 433 -1.42 -11.62 -22.12
CA PRO A 433 -1.82 -12.65 -23.08
C PRO A 433 -2.88 -13.60 -22.52
N GLU A 434 -3.88 -13.97 -23.32
CA GLU A 434 -4.90 -14.96 -23.01
C GLU A 434 -4.62 -16.30 -23.71
N ILE A 435 -4.71 -17.40 -22.96
CA ILE A 435 -4.36 -18.74 -23.45
C ILE A 435 -5.63 -19.59 -23.66
N TYR A 436 -5.93 -19.85 -24.93
CA TYR A 436 -7.02 -20.72 -25.38
C TYR A 436 -6.44 -22.07 -25.83
N VAL A 437 -7.05 -23.17 -25.39
CA VAL A 437 -6.55 -24.53 -25.65
C VAL A 437 -7.64 -25.37 -26.31
N HIS A 438 -7.35 -25.87 -27.50
CA HIS A 438 -8.17 -26.83 -28.22
C HIS A 438 -7.51 -28.20 -28.11
N HIS A 439 -8.05 -29.02 -27.21
CA HIS A 439 -7.66 -30.42 -27.06
C HIS A 439 -8.05 -31.21 -28.31
N LEU A 440 -7.15 -32.07 -28.80
CA LEU A 440 -7.48 -33.13 -29.75
C LEU A 440 -8.02 -34.35 -28.96
N PRO A 441 -8.48 -35.44 -29.61
CA PRO A 441 -8.93 -36.63 -28.91
C PRO A 441 -7.86 -37.21 -27.96
N ASP A 442 -8.30 -37.88 -26.89
CA ASP A 442 -7.42 -38.44 -25.86
C ASP A 442 -6.35 -39.36 -26.49
N ILE A 443 -5.10 -39.21 -26.02
CA ILE A 443 -3.98 -40.00 -26.54
C ILE A 443 -4.09 -41.41 -25.97
N VAL A 444 -4.31 -42.39 -26.84
CA VAL A 444 -4.08 -43.80 -26.50
C VAL A 444 -2.59 -43.98 -26.25
N GLU A 445 -2.22 -44.66 -25.17
CA GLU A 445 -0.82 -44.94 -24.88
C GLU A 445 -0.15 -45.80 -25.97
N HIS A 446 1.18 -45.77 -25.99
CA HIS A 446 2.00 -46.37 -27.06
C HIS A 446 1.66 -45.92 -28.51
N SER A 447 0.80 -44.90 -28.70
CA SER A 447 0.46 -44.36 -30.02
C SER A 447 1.42 -43.27 -30.51
N ASN A 448 1.57 -43.18 -31.84
CA ASN A 448 2.38 -42.16 -32.51
C ASN A 448 1.58 -40.85 -32.70
N ALA A 449 1.07 -40.28 -31.61
CA ALA A 449 0.28 -39.05 -31.63
C ALA A 449 1.19 -37.80 -31.65
N ASP A 450 1.60 -37.35 -32.83
CA ASP A 450 2.57 -36.24 -33.00
C ASP A 450 2.18 -34.93 -32.28
N ILE A 451 0.87 -34.65 -32.12
CA ILE A 451 0.32 -33.43 -31.51
C ILE A 451 -0.82 -33.80 -30.55
N TYR A 452 -0.79 -33.25 -29.34
CA TYR A 452 -1.85 -33.41 -28.32
C TYR A 452 -2.93 -32.31 -28.40
N ALA A 453 -2.52 -31.05 -28.53
CA ALA A 453 -3.44 -29.91 -28.48
C ALA A 453 -2.90 -28.74 -29.29
N ILE A 454 -3.82 -27.90 -29.78
CA ILE A 454 -3.51 -26.63 -30.42
C ILE A 454 -3.83 -25.50 -29.43
N VAL A 455 -2.83 -24.70 -29.11
CA VAL A 455 -2.92 -23.58 -28.18
C VAL A 455 -2.88 -22.27 -28.97
N ARG A 456 -3.92 -21.46 -28.82
CA ARG A 456 -4.00 -20.13 -29.41
C ARG A 456 -3.80 -19.08 -28.32
N VAL A 457 -2.77 -18.26 -28.48
CA VAL A 457 -2.45 -17.16 -27.56
C VAL A 457 -2.85 -15.86 -28.24
N VAL A 458 -3.67 -15.06 -27.56
CA VAL A 458 -4.16 -13.77 -28.06
C VAL A 458 -3.79 -12.70 -27.05
N ASP A 459 -3.40 -11.53 -27.51
CA ASP A 459 -3.32 -10.35 -26.66
C ASP A 459 -4.12 -9.23 -27.34
N ASN A 460 -4.68 -8.32 -26.55
CA ASN A 460 -5.60 -7.27 -26.99
C ASN A 460 -4.90 -5.90 -27.16
N ASP A 461 -3.63 -5.76 -26.76
CA ASP A 461 -2.86 -4.54 -26.99
C ASP A 461 -2.31 -4.42 -28.42
N GLU A 462 -2.09 -3.19 -28.89
CA GLU A 462 -1.59 -2.93 -30.24
C GLU A 462 -0.04 -3.03 -30.37
N GLY A 463 0.44 -3.15 -31.60
CA GLY A 463 1.84 -2.92 -31.94
C GLY A 463 2.79 -4.03 -31.47
N VAL A 464 3.73 -3.69 -30.59
CA VAL A 464 4.68 -4.64 -29.98
C VAL A 464 4.22 -5.18 -28.63
N HIS A 465 3.20 -4.56 -28.02
CA HIS A 465 2.67 -5.00 -26.74
C HIS A 465 1.86 -6.28 -26.93
N GLY A 466 0.89 -6.31 -27.84
CA GLY A 466 0.16 -7.53 -28.18
C GLY A 466 0.92 -8.60 -28.99
N GLN A 467 2.26 -8.51 -29.11
CA GLN A 467 3.06 -9.56 -29.73
C GLN A 467 3.55 -10.56 -28.69
N ILE A 468 3.24 -11.84 -28.89
CA ILE A 468 3.69 -12.91 -28.01
C ILE A 468 5.22 -13.11 -28.12
N ALA A 469 5.90 -13.16 -26.98
CA ALA A 469 7.32 -13.48 -26.87
C ALA A 469 7.55 -14.99 -26.85
N SER A 470 6.87 -15.70 -25.95
CA SER A 470 6.93 -17.15 -25.81
C SER A 470 5.61 -17.74 -25.31
N LEU A 471 5.46 -19.06 -25.54
CA LEU A 471 4.56 -19.94 -24.83
C LEU A 471 5.39 -21.13 -24.35
N ASP A 472 5.56 -21.26 -23.03
CA ASP A 472 6.47 -22.22 -22.42
C ASP A 472 5.69 -23.23 -21.55
N ILE A 473 6.13 -24.49 -21.49
CA ILE A 473 5.74 -25.41 -20.41
C ILE A 473 6.65 -25.11 -19.22
N VAL A 474 6.07 -24.67 -18.10
CA VAL A 474 6.82 -24.30 -16.87
C VAL A 474 6.61 -25.27 -15.72
N GLY A 475 5.82 -26.32 -15.91
CA GLY A 475 5.57 -27.39 -14.94
C GLY A 475 4.65 -28.47 -15.52
N GLY A 476 4.51 -29.59 -14.80
CA GLY A 476 3.63 -30.70 -15.20
C GLY A 476 4.27 -31.81 -16.03
N ASP A 477 5.45 -31.57 -16.59
CA ASP A 477 6.25 -32.54 -17.34
C ASP A 477 7.72 -32.49 -16.88
N PRO A 478 8.12 -33.31 -15.88
CA PRO A 478 9.49 -33.32 -15.36
C PRO A 478 10.47 -34.13 -16.22
N ALA A 479 9.97 -34.92 -17.19
CA ALA A 479 10.79 -35.82 -18.01
C ALA A 479 10.95 -35.33 -19.47
N GLY A 480 10.15 -34.35 -19.90
CA GLY A 480 10.25 -33.74 -21.24
C GLY A 480 9.53 -34.53 -22.33
N HIS A 481 8.41 -35.18 -22.00
CA HIS A 481 7.57 -35.87 -22.98
C HIS A 481 6.89 -34.91 -23.98
N PHE A 482 6.65 -33.65 -23.59
CA PHE A 482 5.89 -32.66 -24.36
C PHE A 482 6.75 -31.46 -24.77
N ARG A 483 6.40 -30.83 -25.89
CA ARG A 483 7.03 -29.58 -26.34
C ARG A 483 6.03 -28.67 -27.03
N VAL A 484 6.02 -27.41 -26.62
CA VAL A 484 5.33 -26.35 -27.38
C VAL A 484 6.17 -25.94 -28.59
N ARG A 485 5.57 -25.87 -29.78
CA ARG A 485 6.15 -25.27 -31.00
C ARG A 485 5.16 -24.36 -31.72
N PRO A 486 5.58 -23.20 -32.27
CA PRO A 486 4.71 -22.36 -33.10
C PRO A 486 4.28 -23.07 -34.39
N ALA A 487 2.99 -23.13 -34.67
CA ALA A 487 2.43 -23.83 -35.84
C ALA A 487 2.75 -23.09 -37.15
N GLY A 488 2.74 -21.75 -37.12
CA GLY A 488 3.02 -20.87 -38.28
C GLY A 488 4.41 -20.23 -38.31
N GLY A 489 5.36 -20.69 -37.49
CA GLY A 489 6.71 -20.09 -37.37
C GLY A 489 6.83 -18.98 -36.32
N PRO A 490 7.95 -18.21 -36.27
CA PRO A 490 8.39 -17.44 -35.10
C PRO A 490 7.50 -16.29 -34.59
N HIS A 491 6.40 -16.00 -35.29
CA HIS A 491 5.42 -14.95 -34.96
C HIS A 491 3.97 -15.47 -35.03
N SER A 492 3.77 -16.78 -34.97
CA SER A 492 2.44 -17.38 -34.93
C SER A 492 1.81 -17.21 -33.55
N SER A 493 0.54 -16.80 -33.52
CA SER A 493 -0.31 -16.84 -32.33
C SER A 493 -0.85 -18.25 -32.01
N GLU A 494 -0.54 -19.24 -32.85
CA GLU A 494 -0.97 -20.63 -32.70
C GLU A 494 0.24 -21.55 -32.54
N TYR A 495 0.13 -22.45 -31.58
CA TYR A 495 1.19 -23.34 -31.14
C TYR A 495 0.65 -24.77 -31.00
N ASN A 496 1.45 -25.76 -31.37
CA ASN A 496 1.15 -27.17 -31.14
C ASN A 496 1.85 -27.63 -29.86
N ILE A 497 1.16 -28.40 -29.02
CA ILE A 497 1.80 -29.25 -28.01
C ILE A 497 2.18 -30.57 -28.72
N GLU A 498 3.43 -30.67 -29.13
CA GLU A 498 4.03 -31.89 -29.71
C GLU A 498 4.29 -32.93 -28.62
N VAL A 499 4.17 -34.21 -28.97
CA VAL A 499 4.61 -35.34 -28.13
C VAL A 499 5.95 -35.87 -28.67
N LEU A 500 6.93 -36.03 -27.79
CA LEU A 500 8.32 -36.37 -28.17
C LEU A 500 8.70 -37.82 -27.89
N HIS A 501 8.02 -38.44 -26.93
CA HIS A 501 8.30 -39.76 -26.40
C HIS A 501 6.98 -40.52 -26.28
N LEU A 502 7.00 -41.83 -26.54
CA LEU A 502 5.81 -42.66 -26.33
C LEU A 502 5.34 -42.49 -24.88
N LEU A 503 4.03 -42.29 -24.72
CA LEU A 503 3.38 -42.17 -23.43
C LEU A 503 2.96 -43.57 -22.97
N ASP A 504 3.10 -43.78 -21.67
CA ASP A 504 2.88 -45.03 -20.93
C ASP A 504 2.07 -44.64 -19.69
N ARG A 505 0.88 -45.21 -19.54
CA ARG A 505 -0.09 -44.88 -18.50
C ARG A 505 0.34 -45.45 -17.14
N GLU A 506 0.95 -46.63 -17.09
CA GLU A 506 1.36 -47.26 -15.84
C GLU A 506 2.49 -46.48 -15.15
N THR A 507 3.37 -45.85 -15.93
CA THR A 507 4.36 -44.88 -15.44
C THR A 507 3.72 -43.56 -15.02
N ALA A 508 2.61 -43.15 -15.62
CA ALA A 508 1.96 -41.84 -15.43
C ALA A 508 0.45 -41.94 -15.13
N VAL A 509 0.07 -42.71 -14.10
CA VAL A 509 -1.33 -43.11 -13.81
C VAL A 509 -2.34 -41.96 -13.63
N GLN A 510 -1.88 -40.76 -13.27
CA GLN A 510 -2.75 -39.55 -13.16
C GLN A 510 -2.76 -38.68 -14.42
N GLY A 511 -2.12 -39.14 -15.51
CA GLY A 511 -1.78 -38.34 -16.66
C GLY A 511 -0.70 -37.29 -16.35
N TYR A 512 -0.63 -36.27 -17.20
CA TYR A 512 0.24 -35.11 -17.01
C TYR A 512 -0.61 -33.86 -16.83
N ASN A 513 -0.16 -32.87 -16.04
CA ASN A 513 -0.92 -31.64 -15.81
C ASN A 513 -0.06 -30.42 -16.18
N LEU A 514 0.02 -30.14 -17.47
CA LEU A 514 0.95 -29.18 -18.05
C LEU A 514 0.56 -27.76 -17.62
N THR A 515 1.50 -27.06 -16.98
CA THR A 515 1.38 -25.62 -16.69
C THR A 515 2.00 -24.86 -17.86
N LEU A 516 1.16 -24.32 -18.74
CA LEU A 516 1.58 -23.39 -19.76
C LEU A 516 1.76 -21.99 -19.17
N ARG A 517 2.75 -21.24 -19.65
CA ARG A 517 2.93 -19.81 -19.42
C ARG A 517 3.09 -19.08 -20.75
N ALA A 518 2.21 -18.12 -21.04
CA ALA A 518 2.40 -17.17 -22.14
C ALA A 518 3.06 -15.89 -21.61
N MET A 519 3.76 -15.20 -22.51
CA MET A 519 4.53 -13.99 -22.24
C MET A 519 4.45 -13.04 -23.42
N ASP A 520 4.26 -11.74 -23.18
CA ASP A 520 4.25 -10.71 -24.23
C ASP A 520 5.65 -10.11 -24.51
N ARG A 521 5.72 -9.23 -25.51
CA ARG A 521 6.89 -8.38 -25.83
C ARG A 521 6.72 -6.94 -25.33
N GLY A 522 5.78 -6.70 -24.42
CA GLY A 522 5.47 -5.41 -23.84
C GLY A 522 6.53 -4.87 -22.90
N VAL A 523 6.41 -3.60 -22.51
CA VAL A 523 7.31 -2.96 -21.54
C VAL A 523 6.50 -2.19 -20.49
N PRO A 524 6.37 -2.69 -19.24
CA PRO A 524 6.89 -3.95 -18.72
C PRO A 524 6.18 -5.18 -19.31
N GLN A 525 6.89 -6.31 -19.34
CA GLN A 525 6.36 -7.59 -19.84
C GLN A 525 5.35 -8.19 -18.88
N ARG A 526 4.23 -8.70 -19.39
CA ARG A 526 3.22 -9.43 -18.62
C ARG A 526 3.15 -10.89 -19.06
N TYR A 527 2.43 -11.66 -18.25
CA TYR A 527 2.40 -13.11 -18.30
C TYR A 527 1.00 -13.61 -17.96
N SER A 528 0.66 -14.79 -18.44
CA SER A 528 -0.50 -15.56 -17.99
C SER A 528 -0.17 -17.05 -17.91
N TYR A 529 -1.03 -17.80 -17.22
CA TYR A 529 -0.84 -19.21 -16.95
C TYR A 529 -2.09 -20.01 -17.28
N LYS A 530 -1.92 -21.23 -17.77
CA LYS A 530 -3.02 -22.16 -18.09
C LYS A 530 -2.62 -23.58 -17.73
N PHE A 531 -3.47 -24.24 -16.94
CA PHE A 531 -3.35 -25.68 -16.68
C PHE A 531 -4.02 -26.45 -17.81
N VAL A 532 -3.34 -27.49 -18.31
CA VAL A 532 -3.79 -28.39 -19.37
C VAL A 532 -3.61 -29.83 -18.88
N PRO A 533 -4.67 -30.48 -18.38
CA PRO A 533 -4.61 -31.90 -18.08
C PRO A 533 -4.49 -32.69 -19.38
N VAL A 534 -3.62 -33.70 -19.36
CA VAL A 534 -3.41 -34.68 -20.43
C VAL A 534 -3.87 -36.03 -19.89
N HIS A 535 -5.02 -36.49 -20.34
CA HIS A 535 -5.52 -37.83 -20.02
C HIS A 535 -5.03 -38.84 -21.08
N LEU A 536 -4.65 -40.02 -20.62
CA LEU A 536 -4.23 -41.13 -21.47
C LEU A 536 -5.35 -42.16 -21.55
N ALA A 537 -5.59 -42.69 -22.74
CA ALA A 537 -6.53 -43.79 -22.95
C ALA A 537 -5.80 -45.13 -22.87
N ASP A 538 -6.26 -45.94 -21.92
CA ASP A 538 -5.71 -47.23 -21.48
C ASP A 538 -5.71 -48.33 -22.58
N LEU A 539 -4.61 -49.06 -22.70
CA LEU A 539 -4.40 -50.14 -23.66
C LEU A 539 -4.01 -51.45 -22.96
N ASN A 540 -4.75 -52.53 -23.23
CA ASN A 540 -4.54 -53.86 -22.64
C ASN A 540 -3.26 -54.54 -23.15
N ASP A 541 -2.09 -54.16 -22.62
CA ASP A 541 -0.80 -54.80 -22.95
C ASP A 541 -0.07 -55.47 -21.76
N ASN A 542 -0.48 -55.19 -20.51
CA ASN A 542 -0.03 -55.93 -19.33
C ASN A 542 -0.68 -57.34 -19.22
N ALA A 543 -0.67 -57.93 -18.04
CA ALA A 543 -1.20 -59.26 -17.78
C ALA A 543 -1.47 -59.49 -16.28
N ARG A 544 -2.55 -60.22 -15.99
CA ARG A 544 -2.96 -60.63 -14.63
C ARG A 544 -1.89 -61.50 -13.98
N VAL A 545 -1.16 -60.96 -12.99
CA VAL A 545 -0.15 -61.69 -12.21
C VAL A 545 -0.68 -62.02 -10.81
N PHE A 546 -0.60 -63.29 -10.41
CA PHE A 546 -0.79 -63.69 -9.01
C PHE A 546 0.41 -63.27 -8.16
N SER A 547 0.17 -62.74 -6.96
CA SER A 547 1.24 -62.31 -6.05
C SER A 547 2.16 -63.44 -5.57
N ARG A 548 1.76 -64.71 -5.75
CA ARG A 548 2.55 -65.92 -5.54
C ARG A 548 2.12 -67.03 -6.50
N GLU A 549 3.06 -67.86 -6.94
CA GLU A 549 2.76 -69.11 -7.68
C GLU A 549 2.13 -70.18 -6.76
N ILE A 550 2.49 -70.17 -5.47
CA ILE A 550 2.00 -71.09 -4.45
C ILE A 550 1.54 -70.28 -3.23
N TYR A 551 0.30 -70.54 -2.81
CA TYR A 551 -0.26 -70.13 -1.54
C TYR A 551 -0.36 -71.35 -0.63
N GLU A 552 0.00 -71.21 0.63
CA GLU A 552 -0.11 -72.27 1.64
C GLU A 552 -0.86 -71.70 2.85
N VAL A 553 -1.84 -72.44 3.34
CA VAL A 553 -2.77 -71.97 4.38
C VAL A 553 -3.21 -73.13 5.29
N LYS A 554 -3.47 -72.79 6.56
CA LYS A 554 -4.04 -73.69 7.57
C LYS A 554 -5.48 -73.24 7.90
N VAL A 555 -6.38 -74.20 8.07
CA VAL A 555 -7.80 -73.96 8.42
C VAL A 555 -8.20 -75.01 9.45
N PRO A 556 -8.79 -74.67 10.63
CA PRO A 556 -9.32 -75.68 11.54
C PRO A 556 -10.53 -76.39 10.91
N GLU A 557 -10.78 -77.66 11.21
CA GLU A 557 -11.92 -78.36 10.59
C GLU A 557 -13.29 -77.82 11.03
N THR A 558 -13.35 -77.38 12.28
CA THR A 558 -14.45 -76.69 12.95
C THR A 558 -14.77 -75.31 12.34
N ALA A 559 -14.05 -74.90 11.29
CA ALA A 559 -14.39 -73.74 10.48
C ALA A 559 -15.79 -73.87 9.85
N PRO A 560 -16.76 -73.00 10.19
CA PRO A 560 -18.10 -73.06 9.62
C PRO A 560 -18.11 -72.81 8.11
N ILE A 561 -19.20 -73.19 7.44
CA ILE A 561 -19.41 -72.94 6.01
C ILE A 561 -19.36 -71.43 5.72
N ASN A 562 -18.69 -71.05 4.63
CA ASN A 562 -18.33 -69.68 4.25
C ASN A 562 -17.26 -69.03 5.15
N THR A 563 -16.43 -69.82 5.85
CA THR A 563 -15.21 -69.31 6.49
C THR A 563 -14.23 -68.80 5.43
N PRO A 564 -13.75 -67.54 5.52
CA PRO A 564 -12.71 -67.04 4.62
C PRO A 564 -11.38 -67.76 4.90
N VAL A 565 -10.87 -68.46 3.89
CA VAL A 565 -9.63 -69.27 3.98
C VAL A 565 -8.41 -68.41 3.67
N ILE A 566 -8.35 -67.82 2.47
CA ILE A 566 -7.23 -66.97 2.04
C ILE A 566 -7.67 -66.02 0.93
N ARG A 567 -7.01 -64.85 0.83
CA ARG A 567 -7.18 -63.94 -0.30
C ARG A 567 -6.11 -64.18 -1.36
N LEU A 568 -6.52 -64.57 -2.55
CA LEU A 568 -5.68 -64.67 -3.73
C LEU A 568 -5.54 -63.27 -4.33
N LYS A 569 -4.44 -62.58 -4.02
CA LYS A 569 -4.15 -61.28 -4.61
C LYS A 569 -3.61 -61.47 -6.03
N VAL A 570 -4.43 -61.15 -7.02
CA VAL A 570 -4.02 -60.92 -8.40
C VAL A 570 -3.99 -59.42 -8.66
N THR A 571 -3.04 -58.98 -9.48
CA THR A 571 -2.93 -57.60 -9.94
C THR A 571 -2.81 -57.58 -11.47
N ASP A 572 -3.52 -56.65 -12.08
CA ASP A 572 -3.25 -56.14 -13.42
C ASP A 572 -2.93 -54.64 -13.30
N ALA A 573 -2.30 -54.04 -14.30
CA ALA A 573 -1.82 -52.65 -14.23
C ALA A 573 -2.66 -51.63 -15.04
N ASP A 574 -3.37 -52.14 -16.06
CA ASP A 574 -4.33 -51.43 -16.90
C ASP A 574 -5.48 -50.74 -16.11
N GLU A 575 -6.49 -50.20 -16.80
CA GLU A 575 -7.67 -49.56 -16.20
C GLU A 575 -8.98 -50.32 -16.45
N GLY A 576 -9.99 -49.96 -15.64
CA GLY A 576 -11.40 -50.19 -15.94
C GLY A 576 -11.70 -51.65 -16.27
N ARG A 577 -12.07 -51.93 -17.53
CA ARG A 577 -12.39 -53.29 -18.00
C ARG A 577 -11.15 -54.13 -18.31
N ASN A 578 -10.03 -53.51 -18.65
CA ASN A 578 -8.80 -54.21 -18.97
C ASN A 578 -8.21 -54.83 -17.70
N ALA A 579 -8.26 -54.10 -16.59
CA ALA A 579 -7.87 -54.58 -15.25
C ALA A 579 -8.86 -55.53 -14.54
N LEU A 580 -10.06 -55.82 -15.09
CA LEU A 580 -11.01 -56.72 -14.42
C LEU A 580 -10.49 -58.16 -14.37
N VAL A 581 -10.29 -58.67 -13.15
CA VAL A 581 -9.87 -60.05 -12.90
C VAL A 581 -11.10 -60.91 -12.63
N PHE A 582 -11.20 -62.07 -13.29
CA PHE A 582 -12.11 -63.16 -12.93
C PHE A 582 -11.29 -64.38 -12.51
N LEU A 583 -11.66 -64.99 -11.38
CA LEU A 583 -10.96 -66.12 -10.78
C LEU A 583 -11.83 -67.38 -10.75
N GLU A 584 -11.26 -68.51 -11.15
CA GLU A 584 -11.93 -69.82 -11.21
C GLU A 584 -11.03 -70.93 -10.65
N ILE A 585 -11.62 -71.85 -9.87
CA ILE A 585 -10.92 -73.06 -9.39
C ILE A 585 -10.99 -74.12 -10.50
N VAL A 586 -9.85 -74.40 -11.14
CA VAL A 586 -9.75 -75.28 -12.32
C VAL A 586 -9.29 -76.70 -12.00
N GLY A 587 -9.04 -77.04 -10.72
CA GLY A 587 -8.75 -78.42 -10.29
C GLY A 587 -8.43 -78.57 -8.80
N GLY A 588 -8.44 -79.82 -8.31
CA GLY A 588 -8.09 -80.20 -6.92
C GLY A 588 -9.22 -80.04 -5.88
N ASN A 589 -10.45 -79.82 -6.35
CA ASN A 589 -11.65 -79.52 -5.55
C ASN A 589 -12.78 -80.52 -5.87
N GLU A 590 -12.46 -81.81 -6.01
CA GLU A 590 -13.39 -82.80 -6.59
C GLU A 590 -14.65 -83.07 -5.73
N GLY A 591 -14.59 -82.85 -4.42
CA GLY A 591 -15.75 -82.92 -3.52
C GLY A 591 -16.52 -81.61 -3.40
N GLY A 592 -16.07 -80.53 -4.07
CA GLY A 592 -16.64 -79.20 -3.98
C GLY A 592 -16.41 -78.52 -2.63
N GLU A 593 -15.35 -78.89 -1.90
CA GLU A 593 -15.16 -78.51 -0.50
C GLU A 593 -14.86 -77.01 -0.29
N PHE A 594 -14.40 -76.32 -1.34
CA PHE A 594 -14.10 -74.88 -1.35
C PHE A 594 -14.75 -74.16 -2.54
N TYR A 595 -14.96 -72.85 -2.42
CA TYR A 595 -15.32 -71.96 -3.55
C TYR A 595 -14.53 -70.64 -3.50
N VAL A 596 -14.33 -70.01 -4.66
CA VAL A 596 -13.69 -68.68 -4.76
C VAL A 596 -14.72 -67.64 -5.16
N ASN A 597 -14.70 -66.48 -4.51
CA ASN A 597 -15.42 -65.30 -4.98
C ASN A 597 -14.58 -64.64 -6.09
N ALA A 598 -15.11 -64.64 -7.31
CA ALA A 598 -14.42 -64.18 -8.50
C ALA A 598 -14.06 -62.68 -8.49
N GLU A 599 -14.81 -61.85 -7.78
CA GLU A 599 -14.61 -60.39 -7.70
C GLU A 599 -13.64 -59.99 -6.58
N THR A 600 -13.73 -60.64 -5.41
CA THR A 600 -12.92 -60.26 -4.24
C THR A 600 -11.60 -61.01 -4.14
N GLY A 601 -11.47 -62.16 -4.82
CA GLY A 601 -10.34 -63.09 -4.72
C GLY A 601 -10.30 -63.86 -3.39
N MET A 602 -11.35 -63.81 -2.58
CA MET A 602 -11.46 -64.60 -1.36
C MET A 602 -11.84 -66.05 -1.67
N LEU A 603 -11.03 -67.00 -1.20
CA LEU A 603 -11.38 -68.41 -1.11
C LEU A 603 -12.13 -68.69 0.19
N TYR A 604 -13.17 -69.52 0.14
CA TYR A 604 -14.06 -69.86 1.25
C TYR A 604 -14.27 -71.37 1.37
N THR A 605 -14.60 -71.85 2.58
CA THR A 605 -15.17 -73.20 2.79
C THR A 605 -16.59 -73.28 2.22
N ALA A 606 -16.91 -74.35 1.50
CA ALA A 606 -18.24 -74.62 0.96
C ALA A 606 -19.04 -75.64 1.80
N VAL A 607 -18.33 -76.43 2.61
CA VAL A 607 -18.84 -77.50 3.48
C VAL A 607 -18.08 -77.48 4.81
N ASN A 608 -18.57 -78.19 5.83
CA ASN A 608 -17.78 -78.49 7.03
C ASN A 608 -16.57 -79.35 6.62
N LEU A 609 -15.40 -79.01 7.17
CA LEU A 609 -14.17 -79.79 6.99
C LEU A 609 -14.09 -80.89 8.08
N ASP A 610 -13.13 -81.80 7.93
CA ASP A 610 -13.01 -83.06 8.67
C ASP A 610 -11.57 -83.58 8.41
N ALA A 611 -10.67 -83.47 9.39
CA ALA A 611 -9.24 -83.75 9.24
C ALA A 611 -8.94 -85.25 9.23
N GLU A 612 -9.62 -86.03 10.08
CA GLU A 612 -9.50 -87.49 10.20
C GLU A 612 -9.82 -88.18 8.88
N LYS A 613 -10.74 -87.58 8.10
CA LYS A 613 -11.09 -88.01 6.74
C LYS A 613 -10.15 -87.44 5.67
N LYS A 614 -9.79 -86.15 5.73
CA LYS A 614 -8.94 -85.50 4.69
C LYS A 614 -8.26 -84.21 5.17
N ALA A 615 -7.12 -84.35 5.85
CA ALA A 615 -6.28 -83.24 6.29
C ALA A 615 -5.64 -82.36 5.18
N PHE A 616 -5.58 -82.79 3.91
CA PHE A 616 -4.83 -82.09 2.86
C PHE A 616 -5.56 -81.90 1.53
N TYR A 617 -5.48 -80.68 0.98
CA TYR A 617 -5.99 -80.30 -0.34
C TYR A 617 -4.93 -79.50 -1.12
N THR A 618 -4.98 -79.52 -2.44
CA THR A 618 -4.15 -78.68 -3.31
C THR A 618 -4.96 -78.23 -4.51
N LEU A 619 -5.58 -77.05 -4.39
CA LEU A 619 -6.39 -76.45 -5.43
C LEU A 619 -5.49 -75.83 -6.50
N THR A 620 -5.96 -75.78 -7.74
CA THR A 620 -5.37 -74.95 -8.81
C THR A 620 -6.39 -73.90 -9.21
N VAL A 621 -5.99 -72.62 -9.17
CA VAL A 621 -6.86 -71.47 -9.46
C VAL A 621 -6.27 -70.69 -10.63
N SER A 622 -7.09 -70.31 -11.60
CA SER A 622 -6.67 -69.54 -12.77
C SER A 622 -7.35 -68.16 -12.80
N ALA A 623 -6.63 -67.18 -13.33
CA ALA A 623 -7.19 -65.90 -13.74
C ALA A 623 -7.40 -65.92 -15.27
N VAL A 624 -8.61 -65.57 -15.71
CA VAL A 624 -9.01 -65.64 -17.13
C VAL A 624 -9.54 -64.29 -17.61
N ASP A 625 -9.09 -63.83 -18.77
CA ASP A 625 -9.56 -62.59 -19.39
C ASP A 625 -10.89 -62.75 -20.15
N GLN A 626 -11.53 -61.61 -20.43
CA GLN A 626 -12.62 -61.50 -21.41
C GLN A 626 -12.13 -60.93 -22.76
N GLY A 627 -10.86 -61.16 -23.10
CA GLY A 627 -10.27 -60.73 -24.35
C GLY A 627 -10.75 -61.57 -25.54
N ASN A 628 -10.68 -60.98 -26.74
CA ASN A 628 -11.02 -61.69 -27.97
C ASN A 628 -10.08 -62.89 -28.20
N ALA A 629 -10.60 -63.94 -28.84
CA ALA A 629 -9.90 -65.22 -29.03
C ALA A 629 -8.63 -65.07 -29.91
N GLY A 630 -7.50 -64.81 -29.27
CA GLY A 630 -6.18 -64.71 -29.91
C GLY A 630 -5.07 -64.19 -28.97
N THR A 631 -5.40 -63.35 -27.98
CA THR A 631 -4.41 -62.69 -27.10
C THR A 631 -4.33 -63.26 -25.68
N ARG A 632 -5.03 -64.36 -25.40
CA ARG A 632 -5.27 -64.89 -24.04
C ARG A 632 -4.00 -65.23 -23.26
N LYS A 633 -3.62 -64.36 -22.31
CA LYS A 633 -2.54 -64.59 -21.33
C LYS A 633 -3.15 -65.16 -20.05
N GLN A 634 -3.14 -66.48 -19.90
CA GLN A 634 -3.62 -67.15 -18.68
C GLN A 634 -2.50 -67.23 -17.63
N SER A 635 -2.83 -66.93 -16.37
CA SER A 635 -1.99 -67.22 -15.21
C SER A 635 -2.73 -68.16 -14.25
N SER A 636 -1.97 -68.92 -13.46
CA SER A 636 -2.51 -69.89 -12.52
C SER A 636 -1.61 -70.07 -11.30
N ALA A 637 -2.22 -70.16 -10.11
CA ALA A 637 -1.54 -70.43 -8.86
C ALA A 637 -2.08 -71.70 -8.18
N LYS A 638 -1.27 -72.31 -7.31
CA LYS A 638 -1.66 -73.46 -6.49
C LYS A 638 -1.94 -73.02 -5.06
N VAL A 639 -3.02 -73.53 -4.47
CA VAL A 639 -3.40 -73.27 -3.07
C VAL A 639 -3.36 -74.58 -2.30
N LYS A 640 -2.32 -74.78 -1.49
CA LYS A 640 -2.24 -75.91 -0.56
C LYS A 640 -2.98 -75.55 0.72
N ILE A 641 -3.96 -76.37 1.09
CA ILE A 641 -4.76 -76.18 2.31
C ILE A 641 -4.49 -77.38 3.21
N ASN A 642 -4.01 -77.10 4.41
CA ASN A 642 -3.84 -78.06 5.49
C ASN A 642 -4.98 -77.85 6.49
N VAL A 643 -5.92 -78.79 6.56
CA VAL A 643 -6.90 -78.82 7.63
C VAL A 643 -6.16 -79.16 8.92
N VAL A 644 -6.44 -78.39 9.97
CA VAL A 644 -5.83 -78.55 11.29
C VAL A 644 -6.84 -79.25 12.19
N ASP A 645 -6.46 -80.46 12.58
CA ASP A 645 -6.99 -81.24 13.69
C ASP A 645 -7.18 -80.35 14.94
N THR A 646 -8.41 -80.31 15.43
CA THR A 646 -8.87 -79.56 16.61
C THR A 646 -9.43 -80.53 17.63
N ASN A 647 -9.36 -80.20 18.92
CA ASN A 647 -9.93 -81.04 19.97
C ASN A 647 -11.47 -80.99 19.91
N ASP A 648 -12.06 -81.97 19.22
CA ASP A 648 -13.46 -82.05 18.78
C ASP A 648 -14.08 -83.41 19.15
N ASN A 649 -13.26 -84.44 19.40
CA ASN A 649 -13.70 -85.73 19.94
C ASN A 649 -13.33 -85.85 21.44
N ASP A 650 -14.31 -85.68 22.34
CA ASP A 650 -14.11 -85.92 23.78
C ASP A 650 -13.41 -87.28 24.07
N PRO A 651 -12.40 -87.36 24.96
CA PRO A 651 -11.71 -88.60 25.28
C PRO A 651 -12.64 -89.61 25.97
N THR A 652 -13.00 -90.67 25.25
CA THR A 652 -13.99 -91.67 25.67
C THR A 652 -13.38 -92.81 26.48
N PHE A 653 -13.91 -93.11 27.66
CA PHE A 653 -13.59 -94.36 28.37
C PHE A 653 -14.13 -95.58 27.61
N GLU A 654 -13.37 -96.68 27.58
CA GLU A 654 -13.82 -97.91 26.91
C GLU A 654 -15.05 -98.55 27.57
N GLN A 655 -15.32 -98.20 28.84
CA GLN A 655 -16.52 -98.55 29.61
C GLN A 655 -16.90 -97.35 30.48
N SER A 656 -18.15 -96.88 30.43
CA SER A 656 -18.63 -95.73 31.21
C SER A 656 -18.86 -96.06 32.69
N ASP A 657 -19.29 -97.28 32.96
CA ASP A 657 -19.71 -97.76 34.28
C ASP A 657 -19.00 -99.08 34.58
N MET A 658 -18.22 -99.12 35.66
CA MET A 658 -17.50 -100.32 36.13
C MET A 658 -17.76 -100.54 37.62
N GLU A 659 -18.66 -101.48 37.94
CA GLU A 659 -18.75 -102.03 39.30
C GLU A 659 -17.55 -102.97 39.54
N VAL A 660 -16.70 -102.62 40.50
CA VAL A 660 -15.53 -103.42 40.88
C VAL A 660 -15.72 -103.95 42.30
N TRP A 661 -15.81 -105.27 42.41
CA TRP A 661 -15.98 -105.97 43.68
C TRP A 661 -14.61 -106.39 44.21
N ILE A 662 -14.29 -106.02 45.46
CA ILE A 662 -13.03 -106.33 46.14
C ILE A 662 -13.29 -107.10 47.43
N ASP A 663 -12.37 -108.00 47.79
CA ASP A 663 -12.40 -108.71 49.07
C ASP A 663 -11.91 -107.80 50.21
N GLU A 664 -12.59 -107.84 51.36
CA GLU A 664 -12.27 -107.00 52.52
C GLU A 664 -10.89 -107.28 53.15
N ASN A 665 -10.24 -108.38 52.76
CA ASN A 665 -8.93 -108.81 53.26
C ASN A 665 -7.74 -108.37 52.37
N GLU A 666 -7.98 -107.65 51.27
CA GLU A 666 -6.91 -107.19 50.36
C GLU A 666 -5.97 -106.16 51.01
N PRO A 667 -4.63 -106.30 50.87
CA PRO A 667 -3.68 -105.38 51.47
C PRO A 667 -3.65 -104.01 50.77
N ALA A 668 -3.28 -102.98 51.55
CA ALA A 668 -3.09 -101.63 51.03
C ALA A 668 -2.02 -101.61 49.91
N GLY A 669 -2.42 -101.22 48.70
CA GLY A 669 -1.59 -101.24 47.50
C GLY A 669 -2.02 -102.26 46.43
N THR A 670 -3.01 -103.13 46.71
CA THR A 670 -3.65 -103.94 45.66
C THR A 670 -4.22 -103.05 44.55
N SER A 671 -3.91 -103.40 43.29
CA SER A 671 -4.41 -102.68 42.12
C SER A 671 -5.85 -103.10 41.82
N VAL A 672 -6.79 -102.17 42.00
CA VAL A 672 -8.24 -102.42 41.95
C VAL A 672 -8.75 -102.56 40.51
N VAL A 673 -8.45 -101.56 39.68
CA VAL A 673 -8.91 -101.46 38.29
C VAL A 673 -7.94 -100.60 37.50
N LYS A 674 -7.79 -100.88 36.20
CA LYS A 674 -7.07 -100.01 35.27
C LYS A 674 -8.06 -99.44 34.26
N ILE A 675 -8.48 -98.19 34.49
CA ILE A 675 -9.26 -97.44 33.52
C ILE A 675 -8.37 -97.04 32.33
N THR A 676 -8.94 -97.02 31.13
CA THR A 676 -8.29 -96.55 29.91
C THR A 676 -9.33 -95.79 29.08
N ALA A 677 -8.96 -94.62 28.60
CA ALA A 677 -9.73 -93.83 27.65
C ALA A 677 -9.01 -93.75 26.29
N LYS A 678 -9.78 -93.39 25.26
CA LYS A 678 -9.35 -93.22 23.88
C LYS A 678 -9.95 -91.95 23.31
N ASP A 679 -9.05 -91.15 22.77
CA ASP A 679 -9.34 -90.00 21.93
C ASP A 679 -9.29 -90.42 20.44
N ARG A 680 -9.76 -89.56 19.54
CA ARG A 680 -9.66 -89.76 18.08
C ARG A 680 -8.80 -88.70 17.39
N ASP A 681 -8.61 -87.56 18.04
CA ASP A 681 -7.86 -86.43 17.52
C ASP A 681 -6.35 -86.77 17.48
N SER A 682 -5.51 -85.85 16.98
CA SER A 682 -4.10 -86.13 16.71
C SER A 682 -3.12 -85.39 17.62
N GLY A 683 -1.96 -86.01 17.84
CA GLY A 683 -0.82 -85.37 18.51
C GLY A 683 -1.10 -85.06 19.98
N GLU A 684 -1.12 -83.78 20.35
CA GLU A 684 -1.38 -83.33 21.72
C GLU A 684 -2.88 -83.29 22.05
N ASN A 685 -3.77 -83.14 21.05
CA ASN A 685 -5.22 -83.23 21.26
C ASN A 685 -5.61 -84.62 21.80
N ALA A 686 -4.91 -85.67 21.34
CA ALA A 686 -5.10 -87.06 21.74
C ALA A 686 -4.58 -87.42 23.15
N TYR A 687 -4.00 -86.46 23.90
CA TYR A 687 -3.24 -86.76 25.11
C TYR A 687 -4.10 -86.73 26.38
N ILE A 688 -4.21 -87.88 27.05
CA ILE A 688 -5.12 -88.10 28.18
C ILE A 688 -4.38 -88.14 29.52
N SER A 689 -4.83 -87.34 30.49
CA SER A 689 -4.40 -87.34 31.89
C SER A 689 -5.61 -87.43 32.84
N TYR A 690 -5.38 -87.70 34.14
CA TYR A 690 -6.44 -87.98 35.13
C TYR A 690 -6.20 -87.19 36.43
N GLY A 691 -7.19 -86.44 36.94
CA GLY A 691 -7.09 -85.66 38.18
C GLY A 691 -8.35 -84.87 38.57
N GLU A 692 -8.38 -84.28 39.78
CA GLU A 692 -9.52 -83.53 40.35
C GLU A 692 -9.17 -82.05 40.63
N ASN A 693 -10.17 -81.14 40.63
CA ASN A 693 -9.99 -79.69 40.90
C ASN A 693 -10.50 -79.30 42.30
N ILE A 694 -9.60 -79.09 43.26
CA ILE A 694 -9.88 -78.93 44.70
C ILE A 694 -9.65 -77.48 45.18
N HIS A 695 -8.58 -76.83 44.74
CA HIS A 695 -8.18 -75.48 45.16
C HIS A 695 -8.80 -74.38 44.27
N ALA A 696 -8.37 -73.13 44.45
CA ALA A 696 -8.87 -71.96 43.72
C ALA A 696 -7.76 -70.89 43.67
N PRO A 697 -7.72 -70.04 42.64
CA PRO A 697 -6.55 -69.21 42.38
C PRO A 697 -6.43 -68.04 43.37
N GLU A 698 -5.20 -67.79 43.82
CA GLU A 698 -4.83 -66.74 44.77
C GLU A 698 -3.93 -65.70 44.08
N PHE A 699 -4.32 -64.41 44.08
CA PHE A 699 -3.45 -63.33 43.63
C PHE A 699 -2.23 -63.14 44.56
N ILE A 700 -1.10 -62.74 43.97
CA ILE A 700 0.18 -62.47 44.64
C ILE A 700 0.58 -61.02 44.35
N ASP A 701 0.97 -60.28 45.40
CA ASP A 701 1.54 -58.92 45.34
C ASP A 701 0.76 -57.90 44.47
N PHE A 702 -0.57 -58.07 44.38
CA PHE A 702 -1.44 -57.30 43.49
C PHE A 702 -1.44 -55.80 43.83
N PRO A 703 -1.12 -54.89 42.88
CA PRO A 703 -0.88 -53.47 43.12
C PRO A 703 -2.09 -52.69 43.67
N SER A 704 -1.82 -51.54 44.31
CA SER A 704 -2.84 -50.65 44.88
C SER A 704 -3.35 -49.58 43.92
N GLU A 705 -2.50 -49.13 43.01
CA GLU A 705 -2.78 -48.15 41.95
C GLU A 705 -1.74 -48.36 40.82
N ILE A 706 -2.05 -47.91 39.61
CA ILE A 706 -1.11 -47.70 38.51
C ILE A 706 -1.23 -46.25 38.06
N LYS A 707 -0.10 -45.63 37.70
CA LYS A 707 -0.05 -44.30 37.08
C LYS A 707 0.68 -44.40 35.75
N VAL A 708 0.00 -44.01 34.68
CA VAL A 708 0.46 -44.12 33.30
C VAL A 708 0.28 -42.77 32.61
N ASN A 709 1.30 -42.30 31.90
CA ASN A 709 1.19 -41.06 31.11
C ASN A 709 0.49 -41.35 29.78
N GLU A 710 -0.34 -40.45 29.27
CA GLU A 710 -1.16 -40.74 28.08
C GLU A 710 -0.35 -40.90 26.79
N SER A 711 0.84 -40.30 26.71
CA SER A 711 1.79 -40.56 25.61
C SER A 711 2.42 -41.96 25.62
N ALA A 712 2.02 -42.84 26.56
CA ALA A 712 2.42 -44.24 26.61
C ALA A 712 2.04 -44.97 25.31
N LYS A 713 3.04 -45.61 24.69
CA LYS A 713 2.88 -46.25 23.40
C LYS A 713 2.04 -47.53 23.52
N ILE A 714 1.22 -47.81 22.50
CA ILE A 714 0.55 -49.11 22.35
C ILE A 714 1.60 -50.23 22.41
N GLY A 715 1.34 -51.26 23.21
CA GLY A 715 2.27 -52.33 23.57
C GLY A 715 3.10 -52.06 24.85
N THR A 716 2.92 -50.93 25.53
CA THR A 716 3.61 -50.68 26.81
C THR A 716 3.01 -51.54 27.93
N THR A 717 3.82 -52.45 28.49
CA THR A 717 3.48 -53.19 29.71
C THR A 717 3.57 -52.30 30.94
N LEU A 718 2.48 -52.22 31.70
CA LEU A 718 2.36 -51.41 32.91
C LEU A 718 2.77 -52.20 34.16
N VAL A 719 2.31 -53.45 34.27
CA VAL A 719 2.65 -54.37 35.37
C VAL A 719 2.36 -55.81 34.95
N ARG A 720 3.06 -56.78 35.54
CA ARG A 720 2.65 -58.19 35.52
C ARG A 720 1.82 -58.52 36.75
N ILE A 721 0.53 -58.76 36.58
CA ILE A 721 -0.33 -59.33 37.61
C ILE A 721 0.11 -60.78 37.85
N ARG A 722 0.12 -61.21 39.11
CA ARG A 722 0.55 -62.57 39.49
C ARG A 722 -0.52 -63.26 40.31
N ALA A 723 -0.64 -64.56 40.10
CA ALA A 723 -1.46 -65.46 40.89
C ALA A 723 -0.83 -66.85 40.94
N ARG A 724 -1.39 -67.73 41.76
CA ARG A 724 -1.07 -69.16 41.83
C ARG A 724 -2.34 -69.97 42.04
N ASP A 725 -2.36 -71.20 41.57
CA ASP A 725 -3.17 -72.26 42.18
C ASP A 725 -2.27 -73.21 43.00
N LYS A 726 -2.85 -74.21 43.65
CA LYS A 726 -2.17 -75.31 44.36
C LYS A 726 -2.45 -76.68 43.74
N ASP A 727 -3.42 -76.79 42.84
CA ASP A 727 -3.68 -78.02 42.09
C ASP A 727 -2.64 -78.27 40.99
N LEU A 728 -2.70 -79.48 40.42
CA LEU A 728 -1.72 -79.97 39.44
C LEU A 728 -2.28 -79.93 38.02
N ASP A 729 -1.35 -79.93 37.05
CA ASP A 729 -1.61 -80.00 35.62
C ASP A 729 -2.70 -79.02 35.15
N TYR A 730 -3.71 -79.49 34.41
CA TYR A 730 -4.77 -78.64 33.85
C TYR A 730 -5.58 -77.92 34.93
N ASN A 731 -5.83 -78.57 36.06
CA ASN A 731 -6.59 -77.98 37.17
C ASN A 731 -5.80 -76.83 37.84
N GLY A 732 -4.47 -76.90 37.86
CA GLY A 732 -3.61 -75.82 38.35
C GLY A 732 -3.28 -74.71 37.34
N LYS A 733 -3.65 -74.85 36.06
CA LYS A 733 -3.34 -73.84 35.03
C LYS A 733 -4.27 -72.63 35.17
N LEU A 734 -3.67 -71.43 35.10
CA LEU A 734 -4.35 -70.15 35.25
C LEU A 734 -4.68 -69.48 33.91
N VAL A 735 -5.76 -68.70 33.89
CA VAL A 735 -6.08 -67.73 32.84
C VAL A 735 -6.47 -66.39 33.46
N PHE A 736 -5.83 -65.31 33.02
CA PHE A 736 -6.12 -63.92 33.44
C PHE A 736 -7.07 -63.21 32.46
N CYS A 737 -7.95 -62.33 32.96
CA CYS A 737 -8.71 -61.40 32.13
C CYS A 737 -9.07 -60.09 32.87
N ILE A 738 -9.46 -59.06 32.10
CA ILE A 738 -10.17 -57.89 32.63
C ILE A 738 -11.66 -58.19 32.46
N SER A 739 -12.40 -58.37 33.56
CA SER A 739 -13.82 -58.76 33.51
C SER A 739 -14.78 -57.57 33.47
N SER A 740 -14.32 -56.38 33.86
CA SER A 740 -14.99 -55.10 33.67
C SER A 740 -14.04 -53.93 33.96
N GLY A 741 -14.48 -52.69 33.69
CA GLY A 741 -13.79 -51.47 34.14
C GLY A 741 -12.99 -50.74 33.07
N ASP A 742 -12.54 -51.43 32.02
CA ASP A 742 -12.13 -50.79 30.78
C ASP A 742 -13.36 -50.50 29.91
N ARG A 743 -13.66 -49.22 29.70
CA ARG A 743 -14.81 -48.77 28.88
C ARG A 743 -14.43 -48.57 27.42
N ASP A 744 -13.21 -48.12 27.19
CA ASP A 744 -12.72 -47.67 25.88
C ASP A 744 -11.88 -48.75 25.17
N SER A 745 -11.69 -49.90 25.81
CA SER A 745 -10.92 -51.05 25.30
C SER A 745 -9.44 -50.70 25.05
N VAL A 746 -8.87 -49.90 25.95
CA VAL A 746 -7.50 -49.37 25.88
C VAL A 746 -6.49 -50.17 26.71
N PHE A 747 -6.94 -51.10 27.56
CA PHE A 747 -6.11 -52.01 28.36
C PHE A 747 -6.37 -53.48 27.99
N GLY A 748 -5.30 -54.24 27.77
CA GLY A 748 -5.35 -55.69 27.59
C GLY A 748 -4.49 -56.38 28.63
N ILE A 749 -4.93 -57.52 29.15
CA ILE A 749 -4.09 -58.39 29.97
C ILE A 749 -3.78 -59.67 29.19
N ASP A 750 -2.52 -60.08 29.18
CA ASP A 750 -2.12 -61.36 28.60
C ASP A 750 -2.71 -62.52 29.42
N PRO A 751 -3.44 -63.46 28.80
CA PRO A 751 -4.17 -64.50 29.52
C PRO A 751 -3.25 -65.55 30.16
N ASP A 752 -2.05 -65.81 29.63
CA ASP A 752 -1.11 -66.81 30.14
C ASP A 752 -0.04 -66.17 31.06
N THR A 753 0.43 -64.95 30.78
CA THR A 753 1.50 -64.29 31.56
C THR A 753 1.03 -63.33 32.63
N GLY A 754 -0.20 -62.80 32.53
CA GLY A 754 -0.73 -61.74 33.40
C GLY A 754 -0.16 -60.34 33.13
N ASP A 755 0.53 -60.12 32.01
CA ASP A 755 1.05 -58.79 31.63
C ASP A 755 -0.09 -57.84 31.23
N LEU A 756 -0.30 -56.79 32.03
CA LEU A 756 -1.25 -55.71 31.74
C LEU A 756 -0.58 -54.67 30.84
N ASN A 757 -1.10 -54.52 29.63
CA ASN A 757 -0.55 -53.71 28.53
C ASN A 757 -1.53 -52.63 28.08
N VAL A 758 -1.00 -51.50 27.62
CA VAL A 758 -1.75 -50.50 26.84
C VAL A 758 -1.98 -51.03 25.43
N ILE A 759 -3.24 -51.19 25.00
CA ILE A 759 -3.62 -51.70 23.67
C ILE A 759 -4.32 -50.66 22.78
N GLY A 760 -4.84 -49.57 23.37
CA GLY A 760 -5.39 -48.42 22.67
C GLY A 760 -4.62 -47.13 22.98
N TYR A 761 -5.04 -46.01 22.42
CA TYR A 761 -4.53 -44.70 22.81
C TYR A 761 -5.17 -44.26 24.13
N LEU A 762 -4.37 -43.64 25.00
CA LEU A 762 -4.84 -43.01 26.24
C LEU A 762 -5.05 -41.50 25.99
N ASP A 763 -5.98 -40.91 26.75
CA ASP A 763 -6.52 -39.55 26.56
C ASP A 763 -7.15 -39.13 27.90
N ARG A 764 -6.51 -38.21 28.63
CA ARG A 764 -6.90 -37.78 29.99
C ARG A 764 -8.04 -36.78 29.97
N GLU A 765 -8.18 -36.00 28.90
CA GLU A 765 -9.27 -35.06 28.67
C GLU A 765 -10.61 -35.81 28.48
N ARG A 766 -10.54 -37.03 27.96
CA ARG A 766 -11.66 -37.98 27.82
C ARG A 766 -11.98 -38.76 29.10
N GLU A 767 -11.02 -39.50 29.67
CA GLU A 767 -11.25 -40.35 30.86
C GLU A 767 -9.94 -40.46 31.67
N SER A 768 -9.88 -39.77 32.81
CA SER A 768 -8.65 -39.60 33.60
C SER A 768 -8.37 -40.71 34.62
N GLU A 769 -9.34 -41.59 34.90
CA GLU A 769 -9.20 -42.71 35.84
C GLU A 769 -10.04 -43.93 35.45
N TYR A 770 -9.39 -45.09 35.40
CA TYR A 770 -10.02 -46.38 35.10
C TYR A 770 -10.00 -47.28 36.35
N PHE A 771 -11.07 -48.06 36.54
CA PHE A 771 -11.20 -49.00 37.67
C PHE A 771 -11.32 -50.43 37.13
N LEU A 772 -10.19 -51.03 36.76
CA LEU A 772 -10.14 -52.35 36.13
C LEU A 772 -10.46 -53.45 37.14
N ASN A 773 -11.46 -54.28 36.85
CA ASN A 773 -11.72 -55.50 37.59
C ASN A 773 -10.91 -56.63 36.96
N VAL A 774 -9.78 -56.99 37.57
CA VAL A 774 -8.91 -58.06 37.07
C VAL A 774 -9.34 -59.38 37.71
N SER A 775 -9.60 -60.37 36.87
CA SER A 775 -10.03 -61.71 37.26
C SER A 775 -8.98 -62.75 36.85
N VAL A 776 -8.88 -63.81 37.63
CA VAL A 776 -8.07 -64.99 37.32
C VAL A 776 -8.90 -66.25 37.57
N TYR A 777 -8.82 -67.20 36.65
CA TYR A 777 -9.55 -68.46 36.66
C TYR A 777 -8.56 -69.63 36.68
N ASP A 778 -8.94 -70.72 37.31
CA ASP A 778 -8.36 -72.04 37.00
C ASP A 778 -8.94 -72.58 35.68
N LEU A 779 -8.46 -73.72 35.18
CA LEU A 779 -9.07 -74.44 34.05
C LEU A 779 -9.77 -75.74 34.46
N GLY A 780 -9.90 -76.00 35.76
CA GLY A 780 -10.46 -77.25 36.25
C GLY A 780 -11.98 -77.37 36.06
N LYS A 781 -12.52 -78.57 36.32
CA LYS A 781 -13.97 -78.85 36.30
C LYS A 781 -14.42 -79.31 37.69
N PRO A 782 -15.30 -78.57 38.42
CA PRO A 782 -15.83 -77.24 38.10
C PRO A 782 -14.75 -76.15 38.21
N GLN A 783 -14.87 -75.12 37.39
CA GLN A 783 -13.93 -73.98 37.34
C GLN A 783 -14.10 -73.07 38.56
N LYS A 784 -12.99 -72.55 39.09
CA LYS A 784 -12.97 -71.56 40.19
C LYS A 784 -12.15 -70.32 39.83
N SER A 785 -12.34 -69.24 40.56
CA SER A 785 -11.83 -67.92 40.18
C SER A 785 -11.66 -66.95 41.36
N ALA A 786 -10.73 -66.00 41.22
CA ALA A 786 -10.62 -64.81 42.08
C ALA A 786 -10.72 -63.53 41.25
N SER A 787 -11.07 -62.40 41.87
CA SER A 787 -11.17 -61.09 41.20
C SER A 787 -10.81 -59.96 42.16
N LYS A 788 -10.18 -58.89 41.65
CA LYS A 788 -9.80 -57.71 42.43
C LYS A 788 -9.77 -56.44 41.56
N MET A 789 -10.25 -55.34 42.14
CA MET A 789 -10.23 -54.02 41.51
C MET A 789 -8.83 -53.38 41.53
N LEU A 790 -8.49 -52.69 40.45
CA LEU A 790 -7.23 -52.00 40.21
C LEU A 790 -7.49 -50.58 39.64
N PRO A 791 -7.25 -49.52 40.42
CA PRO A 791 -7.26 -48.14 39.93
C PRO A 791 -6.08 -47.89 38.99
N VAL A 792 -6.33 -47.21 37.87
CA VAL A 792 -5.34 -46.76 36.90
C VAL A 792 -5.59 -45.29 36.61
N THR A 793 -4.73 -44.40 37.10
CA THR A 793 -4.82 -42.96 36.87
C THR A 793 -3.99 -42.56 35.64
N ILE A 794 -4.58 -41.77 34.74
CA ILE A 794 -3.88 -41.21 33.58
C ILE A 794 -3.16 -39.92 34.02
N LEU A 795 -1.89 -39.78 33.63
CA LEU A 795 -1.05 -38.62 33.91
C LEU A 795 -0.93 -37.71 32.69
N ASP A 796 -1.25 -36.44 32.92
CA ASP A 796 -1.28 -35.30 32.01
C ASP A 796 -0.01 -35.07 31.19
N VAL A 797 -0.18 -34.66 29.94
CA VAL A 797 0.81 -34.14 28.98
C VAL A 797 0.35 -32.78 28.49
N ASN A 798 1.29 -31.89 28.18
CA ASN A 798 0.97 -30.59 27.57
C ASN A 798 0.73 -30.74 26.06
N ASP A 799 -0.40 -31.35 25.65
CA ASP A 799 -0.70 -31.65 24.23
C ASP A 799 -1.85 -30.83 23.63
N ASN A 800 -2.69 -30.18 24.46
CA ASN A 800 -3.59 -29.12 24.01
C ASN A 800 -2.91 -27.76 24.10
N ALA A 801 -3.44 -26.79 23.33
CA ALA A 801 -2.93 -25.44 23.30
C ALA A 801 -4.03 -24.44 23.69
N PRO A 802 -3.69 -23.31 24.36
CA PRO A 802 -4.69 -22.37 24.88
C PRO A 802 -5.64 -21.87 23.78
N ARG A 803 -6.93 -22.22 23.84
CA ARG A 803 -7.88 -21.88 22.77
C ARG A 803 -8.69 -20.64 23.11
N PHE A 804 -8.51 -19.57 22.33
CA PHE A 804 -9.36 -18.37 22.41
C PHE A 804 -10.84 -18.66 22.11
N GLU A 805 -11.74 -18.01 22.86
CA GLU A 805 -13.18 -17.95 22.57
C GLU A 805 -13.45 -17.21 21.24
N LYS A 806 -12.64 -16.19 20.94
CA LYS A 806 -12.68 -15.40 19.70
C LYS A 806 -11.26 -15.11 19.23
N SER A 807 -10.88 -15.67 18.08
CA SER A 807 -9.55 -15.50 17.46
C SER A 807 -9.43 -14.22 16.62
N LEU A 808 -10.54 -13.57 16.30
CA LEU A 808 -10.60 -12.27 15.62
C LEU A 808 -11.63 -11.37 16.32
N ALA A 809 -11.25 -10.12 16.57
CA ALA A 809 -12.15 -9.08 17.08
C ALA A 809 -11.81 -7.71 16.49
N SER A 810 -12.81 -6.81 16.45
CA SER A 810 -12.67 -5.45 15.93
C SER A 810 -13.36 -4.44 16.84
N PHE A 811 -12.67 -3.37 17.20
CA PHE A 811 -13.17 -2.32 18.10
C PHE A 811 -12.87 -0.92 17.55
N ARG A 812 -13.66 0.05 18.02
CA ARG A 812 -13.52 1.48 17.76
C ARG A 812 -13.29 2.21 19.09
N ILE A 813 -12.47 3.24 19.09
CA ILE A 813 -12.11 4.00 20.29
C ILE A 813 -11.67 5.42 19.90
N SER A 814 -12.25 6.46 20.51
CA SER A 814 -11.78 7.84 20.29
C SER A 814 -10.35 8.02 20.80
N GLU A 815 -9.54 8.83 20.12
CA GLU A 815 -8.17 9.12 20.57
C GLU A 815 -8.08 9.83 21.92
N THR A 816 -9.13 10.56 22.29
CA THR A 816 -9.30 11.17 23.61
C THR A 816 -9.45 10.16 24.76
N ALA A 817 -9.50 8.85 24.46
CA ALA A 817 -9.61 7.78 25.45
C ALA A 817 -8.44 7.78 26.43
N LEU A 818 -8.76 7.96 27.72
CA LEU A 818 -7.80 8.02 28.81
C LEU A 818 -7.00 6.71 28.94
N ASN A 819 -5.71 6.84 29.26
CA ASN A 819 -4.83 5.72 29.62
C ASN A 819 -5.49 4.88 30.72
N GLY A 820 -5.62 3.56 30.51
CA GLY A 820 -6.39 2.65 31.36
C GLY A 820 -7.80 2.31 30.85
N THR A 821 -8.25 2.90 29.74
CA THR A 821 -9.51 2.51 29.07
C THR A 821 -9.45 1.05 28.61
N ASN A 822 -10.41 0.23 29.02
CA ASN A 822 -10.53 -1.18 28.62
C ASN A 822 -11.10 -1.28 27.20
N VAL A 823 -10.36 -1.91 26.28
CA VAL A 823 -10.76 -2.10 24.88
C VAL A 823 -11.43 -3.46 24.68
N TRP A 824 -10.80 -4.52 25.20
CA TRP A 824 -11.26 -5.90 25.06
C TRP A 824 -10.83 -6.73 26.27
N ARG A 825 -11.45 -7.91 26.45
CA ARG A 825 -10.95 -8.94 27.33
C ARG A 825 -10.73 -10.22 26.53
N ALA A 826 -9.46 -10.55 26.35
CA ALA A 826 -9.02 -11.81 25.81
C ALA A 826 -9.45 -12.94 26.76
N ASN A 827 -10.09 -13.96 26.21
CA ASN A 827 -10.55 -15.13 26.94
C ASN A 827 -10.11 -16.38 26.17
N ALA A 828 -9.20 -17.16 26.76
CA ALA A 828 -8.74 -18.44 26.27
C ALA A 828 -8.81 -19.49 27.37
N THR A 829 -9.14 -20.72 26.97
CA THR A 829 -9.26 -21.88 27.85
C THR A 829 -8.39 -23.01 27.33
N ASP A 830 -7.72 -23.70 28.24
CA ASP A 830 -7.03 -24.95 27.94
C ASP A 830 -7.81 -26.18 28.42
N ALA A 831 -7.40 -27.37 27.99
CA ALA A 831 -8.01 -28.65 28.35
C ALA A 831 -7.17 -29.49 29.34
N ASP A 832 -5.86 -29.25 29.35
CA ASP A 832 -4.84 -29.94 30.17
C ASP A 832 -5.01 -29.67 31.69
N LEU A 833 -4.07 -30.11 32.52
CA LEU A 833 -4.18 -30.00 33.99
C LEU A 833 -3.09 -29.12 34.64
N GLY A 834 -3.51 -28.27 35.57
CA GLY A 834 -2.61 -27.54 36.45
C GLY A 834 -1.84 -26.43 35.75
N GLU A 835 -0.51 -26.55 35.67
CA GLU A 835 0.34 -25.55 35.00
C GLU A 835 0.33 -25.71 33.46
N ASN A 836 0.05 -26.91 32.94
CA ASN A 836 -0.14 -27.14 31.50
C ASN A 836 -1.40 -26.41 30.98
N ALA A 837 -2.45 -26.27 31.81
CA ALA A 837 -3.62 -25.42 31.49
C ALA A 837 -3.53 -23.98 32.00
N ARG A 838 -2.38 -23.54 32.52
CA ARG A 838 -2.22 -22.19 33.09
C ARG A 838 -1.98 -21.16 31.99
N VAL A 839 -3.08 -20.69 31.39
CA VAL A 839 -3.02 -19.60 30.40
C VAL A 839 -2.48 -18.30 31.02
N THR A 840 -1.53 -17.67 30.33
CA THR A 840 -1.16 -16.26 30.50
C THR A 840 -1.15 -15.51 29.17
N TYR A 841 -1.40 -14.21 29.24
CA TYR A 841 -1.59 -13.36 28.05
C TYR A 841 -0.39 -12.46 27.80
N SER A 842 -0.04 -12.23 26.54
CA SER A 842 0.98 -11.25 26.14
C SER A 842 0.63 -10.57 24.81
N LEU A 843 1.12 -9.33 24.62
CA LEU A 843 0.94 -8.58 23.39
C LEU A 843 2.18 -8.82 22.52
N VAL A 844 1.97 -9.35 21.31
CA VAL A 844 3.04 -9.72 20.36
C VAL A 844 3.32 -8.57 19.37
N THR A 845 2.33 -7.72 19.09
CA THR A 845 2.54 -6.49 18.32
C THR A 845 3.31 -5.47 19.16
N GLU A 846 4.48 -5.03 18.68
CA GLU A 846 5.26 -3.99 19.33
C GLU A 846 4.54 -2.64 19.26
N THR A 847 4.05 -2.13 20.40
CA THR A 847 3.47 -0.79 20.54
C THR A 847 3.61 -0.31 21.99
N ASN A 848 3.69 1.02 22.16
CA ASN A 848 3.61 1.67 23.48
C ASN A 848 2.18 2.15 23.79
N ASP A 849 1.26 2.07 22.83
CA ASP A 849 -0.07 2.67 22.94
C ASP A 849 -1.11 1.74 23.58
N PHE A 850 -0.86 0.43 23.58
CA PHE A 850 -1.72 -0.58 24.18
C PHE A 850 -0.93 -1.56 25.07
N ARG A 851 -1.62 -2.15 26.05
CA ARG A 851 -1.11 -3.20 26.95
C ARG A 851 -2.17 -4.26 27.16
N VAL A 852 -1.78 -5.54 27.20
CA VAL A 852 -2.63 -6.60 27.79
C VAL A 852 -2.18 -6.90 29.21
N ASP A 853 -3.12 -7.19 30.11
CA ASP A 853 -2.84 -7.72 31.43
C ASP A 853 -2.63 -9.26 31.40
N PRO A 854 -1.49 -9.77 31.88
CA PRO A 854 -1.09 -11.15 31.63
C PRO A 854 -1.90 -12.22 32.37
N VAL A 855 -2.71 -11.84 33.36
CA VAL A 855 -3.53 -12.78 34.15
C VAL A 855 -5.02 -12.65 33.82
N THR A 856 -5.51 -11.43 33.61
CA THR A 856 -6.94 -11.17 33.37
C THR A 856 -7.35 -11.15 31.90
N GLY A 857 -6.37 -11.04 30.99
CA GLY A 857 -6.57 -10.94 29.54
C GLY A 857 -7.10 -9.58 29.06
N VAL A 858 -7.22 -8.59 29.95
CA VAL A 858 -7.78 -7.27 29.59
C VAL A 858 -6.77 -6.47 28.78
N LEU A 859 -7.16 -6.08 27.56
CA LEU A 859 -6.46 -5.13 26.70
C LEU A 859 -6.88 -3.71 27.08
N THR A 860 -5.92 -2.84 27.41
CA THR A 860 -6.15 -1.44 27.77
C THR A 860 -5.31 -0.49 26.92
N VAL A 861 -5.80 0.74 26.75
CA VAL A 861 -4.98 1.88 26.29
C VAL A 861 -3.89 2.16 27.34
N PHE A 862 -2.65 2.35 26.90
CA PHE A 862 -1.49 2.63 27.77
C PHE A 862 -0.75 3.92 27.38
N GLY A 863 -0.61 4.20 26.08
CA GLY A 863 -0.06 5.45 25.55
C GLY A 863 -1.14 6.50 25.30
N ARG A 864 -0.81 7.52 24.50
CA ARG A 864 -1.81 8.45 23.95
C ARG A 864 -2.07 8.07 22.50
N LEU A 865 -3.33 7.79 22.22
CA LEU A 865 -3.85 7.66 20.86
C LEU A 865 -3.86 9.04 20.18
N ASP A 866 -3.82 9.00 18.86
CA ASP A 866 -3.42 10.07 17.93
C ASP A 866 -3.64 9.45 16.55
N ARG A 867 -4.76 9.77 15.91
CA ARG A 867 -5.24 9.12 14.69
C ARG A 867 -4.44 9.59 13.47
N GLU A 868 -3.98 10.85 13.48
CA GLU A 868 -3.16 11.48 12.44
C GLU A 868 -1.78 10.80 12.36
N ARG A 869 -1.28 10.28 13.48
CA ARG A 869 -0.13 9.36 13.56
C ARG A 869 -0.51 7.94 13.16
N GLN A 870 -1.61 7.38 13.69
CA GLN A 870 -2.03 6.01 13.41
C GLN A 870 -3.53 5.73 13.64
N GLU A 871 -4.31 5.73 12.56
CA GLU A 871 -5.73 5.36 12.51
C GLU A 871 -6.05 3.90 12.95
N ILE A 872 -5.17 2.94 12.70
CA ILE A 872 -5.46 1.50 12.85
C ILE A 872 -4.30 0.77 13.53
N TYR A 873 -4.64 -0.02 14.55
CA TYR A 873 -3.73 -0.93 15.24
C TYR A 873 -4.18 -2.38 15.08
N GLU A 874 -3.32 -3.23 14.50
CA GLU A 874 -3.55 -4.67 14.40
C GLU A 874 -2.77 -5.39 15.51
N LEU A 875 -3.46 -5.62 16.62
CA LEU A 875 -2.89 -6.09 17.89
C LEU A 875 -3.01 -7.62 17.99
N ARG A 876 -1.88 -8.32 17.84
CA ARG A 876 -1.78 -9.78 18.02
C ARG A 876 -1.57 -10.09 19.50
N ILE A 877 -2.57 -10.69 20.14
CA ILE A 877 -2.52 -11.10 21.55
C ILE A 877 -2.32 -12.61 21.61
N ARG A 878 -1.28 -13.03 22.33
CA ARG A 878 -0.97 -14.43 22.59
C ARG A 878 -1.61 -14.91 23.88
N ALA A 879 -2.15 -16.12 23.86
CA ALA A 879 -2.43 -16.94 25.03
C ALA A 879 -1.41 -18.09 25.03
N GLN A 880 -0.63 -18.22 26.10
CA GLN A 880 0.41 -19.24 26.27
C GLN A 880 0.25 -19.93 27.62
N ASP A 881 0.40 -21.25 27.65
CA ASP A 881 0.38 -22.05 28.87
C ASP A 881 1.66 -21.88 29.72
N HIS A 882 1.78 -22.62 30.83
CA HIS A 882 3.03 -22.73 31.62
C HIS A 882 3.63 -24.13 31.51
N GLY A 883 3.47 -24.75 30.34
CA GLY A 883 3.99 -26.05 29.95
C GLY A 883 5.50 -26.19 30.12
N GLY A 884 5.91 -27.45 30.30
CA GLY A 884 7.24 -27.96 30.62
C GLY A 884 8.43 -26.99 30.57
N LYS A 885 9.11 -26.83 31.72
CA LYS A 885 10.43 -26.19 31.85
C LYS A 885 11.58 -27.08 31.34
N GLY A 886 11.34 -27.86 30.29
CA GLY A 886 12.25 -28.88 29.74
C GLY A 886 12.13 -29.00 28.23
N THR A 887 12.99 -29.82 27.62
CA THR A 887 13.06 -29.98 26.16
C THR A 887 11.90 -30.80 25.56
N ASP A 888 11.17 -31.53 26.39
CA ASP A 888 10.36 -32.67 25.95
C ASP A 888 8.85 -32.36 25.93
N SER A 889 8.44 -31.23 26.51
CA SER A 889 7.07 -30.68 26.47
C SER A 889 7.12 -29.14 26.47
N PRO A 890 7.38 -28.48 25.32
CA PRO A 890 7.49 -27.03 25.26
C PRO A 890 6.13 -26.35 25.47
N PRO A 891 6.08 -25.15 26.09
CA PRO A 891 4.82 -24.45 26.33
C PRO A 891 4.14 -24.02 25.03
N LEU A 892 2.90 -24.44 24.84
CA LEU A 892 2.08 -24.22 23.65
C LEU A 892 1.32 -22.88 23.75
N TYR A 893 0.89 -22.39 22.60
CA TYR A 893 0.23 -21.09 22.50
C TYR A 893 -0.72 -21.01 21.31
N SER A 894 -1.68 -20.08 21.40
CA SER A 894 -2.37 -19.54 20.23
C SER A 894 -2.32 -18.01 20.22
N ASP A 895 -2.65 -17.42 19.08
CA ASP A 895 -2.71 -15.97 18.89
C ASP A 895 -4.11 -15.55 18.41
N ALA A 896 -4.65 -14.47 18.96
CA ALA A 896 -5.84 -13.78 18.49
C ALA A 896 -5.46 -12.41 17.89
N LEU A 897 -6.20 -11.98 16.87
CA LEU A 897 -6.02 -10.68 16.23
C LEU A 897 -7.12 -9.71 16.67
N VAL A 898 -6.72 -8.55 17.18
CA VAL A 898 -7.63 -7.47 17.58
C VAL A 898 -7.34 -6.24 16.74
N ARG A 899 -8.22 -5.89 15.82
CA ARG A 899 -8.13 -4.65 15.04
C ARG A 899 -8.81 -3.52 15.81
N VAL A 900 -8.02 -2.57 16.32
CA VAL A 900 -8.53 -1.35 16.94
C VAL A 900 -8.46 -0.25 15.89
N THR A 901 -9.58 0.40 15.62
CA THR A 901 -9.66 1.63 14.80
C THR A 901 -9.81 2.81 15.75
N VAL A 902 -9.03 3.85 15.54
CA VAL A 902 -9.15 5.10 16.29
C VAL A 902 -10.23 5.95 15.64
N ASP A 903 -11.17 6.46 16.43
CA ASP A 903 -12.19 7.42 15.98
C ASP A 903 -11.66 8.84 16.18
N ASP A 904 -11.80 9.64 15.13
CA ASP A 904 -11.41 11.05 14.98
C ASP A 904 -12.09 12.01 15.98
N VAL A 905 -11.36 13.03 16.41
CA VAL A 905 -11.85 14.20 17.18
C VAL A 905 -11.16 15.46 16.67
N ASN A 906 -11.93 16.52 16.41
CA ASN A 906 -11.44 17.82 15.95
C ASN A 906 -10.49 18.47 16.99
N ASP A 907 -9.20 18.27 16.79
CA ASP A 907 -8.07 18.56 17.70
C ASP A 907 -7.02 19.43 17.01
N ASN A 908 -6.91 19.29 15.68
CA ASN A 908 -6.10 20.16 14.83
C ASN A 908 -6.92 21.35 14.32
N ALA A 909 -6.23 22.37 13.80
CA ALA A 909 -6.85 23.55 13.24
C ALA A 909 -6.35 23.81 11.81
N PRO A 910 -7.20 24.31 10.90
CA PRO A 910 -6.83 24.47 9.49
C PRO A 910 -5.55 25.30 9.33
N SER A 911 -4.57 24.83 8.56
CA SER A 911 -3.23 25.42 8.51
C SER A 911 -2.89 25.99 7.13
N PHE A 912 -2.73 27.31 7.03
CA PHE A 912 -2.32 27.98 5.79
C PHE A 912 -0.86 27.69 5.42
N ALA A 913 -0.59 27.48 4.12
CA ALA A 913 0.76 27.25 3.61
C ALA A 913 1.72 28.46 3.77
N LEU A 914 1.20 29.68 3.91
CA LEU A 914 1.93 30.91 4.15
C LEU A 914 1.21 31.78 5.20
N SER A 915 1.97 32.41 6.10
CA SER A 915 1.48 33.36 7.10
C SER A 915 1.17 34.76 6.53
N THR A 916 1.70 35.07 5.33
CA THR A 916 1.38 36.29 4.60
C THR A 916 1.54 36.06 3.11
N TYR A 917 0.57 36.53 2.33
CA TYR A 917 0.59 36.62 0.88
C TYR A 917 0.72 38.11 0.49
N THR A 918 1.46 38.42 -0.57
CA THR A 918 1.56 39.80 -1.10
C THR A 918 1.33 39.77 -2.60
N VAL A 919 0.39 40.59 -3.07
CA VAL A 919 -0.04 40.63 -4.47
C VAL A 919 -0.13 42.08 -4.94
N LYS A 920 0.26 42.33 -6.19
CA LYS A 920 0.06 43.61 -6.88
C LYS A 920 -1.08 43.49 -7.86
N ILE A 921 -2.00 44.45 -7.84
CA ILE A 921 -3.13 44.53 -8.77
C ILE A 921 -3.24 45.95 -9.30
N ARG A 922 -3.62 46.11 -10.56
CA ARG A 922 -3.92 47.44 -11.13
C ARG A 922 -5.28 47.91 -10.66
N GLU A 923 -5.53 49.21 -10.66
CA GLU A 923 -6.87 49.72 -10.32
C GLU A 923 -7.90 49.47 -11.44
N ASP A 924 -7.46 49.56 -12.71
CA ASP A 924 -8.26 49.35 -13.93
C ASP A 924 -8.75 47.90 -14.17
N VAL A 925 -8.64 47.02 -13.16
CA VAL A 925 -9.16 45.66 -13.24
C VAL A 925 -10.69 45.66 -13.14
N PRO A 926 -11.39 44.86 -13.97
CA PRO A 926 -12.83 44.73 -13.84
C PRO A 926 -13.20 44.08 -12.50
N ILE A 927 -14.38 44.44 -11.98
CA ILE A 927 -14.99 43.74 -10.84
C ILE A 927 -15.09 42.24 -11.12
N TRP A 928 -14.97 41.42 -10.06
CA TRP A 928 -14.85 39.96 -10.08
C TRP A 928 -13.53 39.39 -10.64
N THR A 929 -12.51 40.23 -10.84
CA THR A 929 -11.14 39.78 -11.11
C THR A 929 -10.60 38.99 -9.94
N VAL A 930 -9.96 37.84 -10.21
CA VAL A 930 -9.25 37.04 -9.22
C VAL A 930 -7.95 37.75 -8.84
N VAL A 931 -7.79 38.03 -7.54
CA VAL A 931 -6.62 38.71 -6.97
C VAL A 931 -5.61 37.68 -6.49
N ALA A 932 -6.07 36.71 -5.70
CA ALA A 932 -5.25 35.69 -5.08
C ALA A 932 -6.07 34.41 -4.87
N VAL A 933 -5.37 33.31 -4.62
CA VAL A 933 -5.96 32.08 -4.04
C VAL A 933 -5.13 31.77 -2.80
N VAL A 934 -5.79 31.61 -1.66
CA VAL A 934 -5.16 31.10 -0.44
C VAL A 934 -5.54 29.63 -0.26
N ASP A 935 -4.62 28.86 0.31
CA ASP A 935 -4.80 27.43 0.54
C ASP A 935 -4.41 27.07 1.98
N ALA A 936 -5.25 26.27 2.62
CA ALA A 936 -5.11 25.76 3.97
C ALA A 936 -5.43 24.26 4.01
N THR A 937 -4.68 23.52 4.83
CA THR A 937 -4.88 22.08 5.01
C THR A 937 -5.12 21.74 6.46
N ASP A 938 -6.09 20.88 6.71
CA ASP A 938 -6.39 20.29 8.01
C ASP A 938 -6.22 18.76 7.94
N PRO A 939 -5.66 18.09 8.96
CA PRO A 939 -5.47 16.64 8.93
C PRO A 939 -6.69 15.82 9.41
N ASP A 940 -7.67 16.42 10.07
CA ASP A 940 -8.78 15.72 10.75
C ASP A 940 -9.83 15.18 9.74
N GLU A 941 -10.65 14.19 10.12
CA GLU A 941 -11.58 13.53 9.18
C GLU A 941 -12.91 14.28 9.01
N ALA A 942 -13.59 13.98 7.89
CA ALA A 942 -14.95 14.42 7.58
C ALA A 942 -15.18 15.92 7.80
N SER A 943 -15.87 16.32 8.86
CA SER A 943 -16.19 17.72 9.17
C SER A 943 -15.04 18.51 9.79
N GLY A 944 -14.01 17.85 10.35
CA GLY A 944 -12.79 18.54 10.77
C GLY A 944 -11.93 18.96 9.57
N GLY A 945 -11.70 18.01 8.66
CA GLY A 945 -11.00 18.28 7.39
C GLY A 945 -11.73 19.19 6.39
N ASP A 946 -12.98 19.60 6.64
CA ASP A 946 -13.84 20.35 5.71
C ASP A 946 -13.82 21.86 6.00
N ILE A 947 -12.88 22.54 5.34
CA ILE A 947 -12.51 23.94 5.59
C ILE A 947 -13.41 24.93 4.82
N GLU A 948 -13.97 25.91 5.52
CA GLU A 948 -14.52 27.15 4.94
C GLU A 948 -13.56 28.34 5.10
N TYR A 949 -13.44 29.15 4.06
CA TYR A 949 -12.68 30.40 4.04
C TYR A 949 -13.58 31.63 4.25
N PHE A 950 -13.14 32.57 5.09
CA PHE A 950 -13.86 33.80 5.42
C PHE A 950 -12.93 35.02 5.38
N LEU A 951 -13.45 36.20 5.05
CA LEU A 951 -12.81 37.46 5.48
C LEU A 951 -13.12 37.68 6.97
N SER A 952 -12.26 38.42 7.68
CA SER A 952 -12.64 38.93 8.99
C SER A 952 -13.79 39.94 8.87
N ASP A 953 -14.71 39.96 9.85
CA ASP A 953 -15.92 40.81 9.88
C ASP A 953 -15.65 42.27 9.51
N ALA A 954 -14.51 42.80 9.98
CA ALA A 954 -14.09 44.18 9.68
C ALA A 954 -13.86 44.42 8.19
N MET A 955 -13.22 43.47 7.49
CA MET A 955 -12.88 43.59 6.07
C MET A 955 -14.05 43.23 5.16
N GLU A 956 -14.91 42.27 5.53
CA GLU A 956 -16.14 42.01 4.76
C GLU A 956 -17.08 43.23 4.80
N SER A 957 -17.05 44.03 5.88
CA SER A 957 -17.80 45.29 5.97
C SER A 957 -17.31 46.41 5.04
N GLU A 958 -16.06 46.36 4.55
CA GLU A 958 -15.54 47.32 3.56
C GLU A 958 -16.00 46.99 2.12
N GLY A 959 -16.37 45.74 1.84
CA GLY A 959 -16.97 45.32 0.56
C GLY A 959 -16.09 45.42 -0.69
N TYR A 960 -14.80 45.79 -0.57
CA TYR A 960 -13.87 45.89 -1.70
C TYR A 960 -13.47 44.53 -2.29
N PHE A 961 -13.39 43.51 -1.44
CA PHE A 961 -13.01 42.14 -1.82
C PHE A 961 -13.96 41.11 -1.22
N LYS A 962 -14.04 39.96 -1.86
CA LYS A 962 -14.72 38.77 -1.34
C LYS A 962 -13.86 37.53 -1.55
N VAL A 963 -13.76 36.68 -0.52
CA VAL A 963 -13.22 35.33 -0.63
C VAL A 963 -14.35 34.35 -0.97
N ASP A 964 -14.07 33.40 -1.85
CA ASP A 964 -14.93 32.25 -2.07
C ASP A 964 -14.73 31.20 -0.97
N LYS A 965 -15.83 30.78 -0.35
CA LYS A 965 -15.82 29.95 0.86
C LYS A 965 -15.17 28.58 0.69
N VAL A 966 -15.14 28.01 -0.51
CA VAL A 966 -14.68 26.64 -0.76
C VAL A 966 -13.33 26.62 -1.46
N SER A 967 -13.10 27.54 -2.41
CA SER A 967 -11.89 27.57 -3.24
C SER A 967 -10.79 28.52 -2.77
N GLY A 968 -10.97 29.22 -1.63
CA GLY A 968 -10.00 30.20 -1.13
C GLY A 968 -9.71 31.37 -2.08
N THR A 969 -10.51 31.52 -3.15
CA THR A 969 -10.28 32.48 -4.23
C THR A 969 -10.77 33.87 -3.82
N ILE A 970 -9.85 34.83 -3.73
CA ILE A 970 -10.15 36.24 -3.43
C ILE A 970 -10.41 36.99 -4.74
N ARG A 971 -11.51 37.74 -4.79
CA ARG A 971 -11.91 38.55 -5.95
C ARG A 971 -12.23 39.99 -5.57
N THR A 972 -12.04 40.92 -6.50
CA THR A 972 -12.57 42.29 -6.39
C THR A 972 -14.10 42.26 -6.44
N THR A 973 -14.77 43.07 -5.63
CA THR A 973 -16.23 43.26 -5.64
C THR A 973 -16.66 44.70 -5.92
N GLN A 974 -15.75 45.65 -5.78
CA GLN A 974 -15.88 47.03 -6.26
C GLN A 974 -14.69 47.36 -7.18
N SER A 975 -14.77 48.47 -7.91
CA SER A 975 -13.58 49.06 -8.54
C SER A 975 -12.54 49.37 -7.46
N LEU A 976 -11.26 49.28 -7.81
CA LEU A 976 -10.18 49.79 -6.99
C LEU A 976 -9.84 51.20 -7.48
N ASP A 977 -9.30 52.02 -6.60
CA ASP A 977 -8.99 53.44 -6.83
C ASP A 977 -7.68 53.72 -6.07
N PHE A 978 -6.63 54.10 -6.78
CA PHE A 978 -5.30 54.29 -6.22
C PHE A 978 -5.19 55.58 -5.39
N GLU A 979 -5.93 56.63 -5.78
CA GLU A 979 -6.06 57.88 -5.02
C GLU A 979 -6.80 57.69 -3.70
N GLU A 980 -7.82 56.83 -3.64
CA GLU A 980 -8.52 56.47 -2.40
C GLU A 980 -7.66 55.54 -1.54
N ARG A 981 -7.15 54.42 -2.10
CA ARG A 981 -6.49 53.38 -1.29
C ARG A 981 -5.45 52.52 -2.01
N GLN A 982 -4.21 52.96 -1.91
CA GLN A 982 -3.01 52.26 -2.43
C GLN A 982 -2.75 50.86 -1.84
N VAL A 983 -3.25 50.53 -0.63
CA VAL A 983 -3.03 49.22 0.01
C VAL A 983 -4.26 48.74 0.79
N HIS A 984 -4.65 47.48 0.56
CA HIS A 984 -5.61 46.74 1.39
C HIS A 984 -4.92 45.56 2.06
N THR A 985 -5.14 45.38 3.37
CA THR A 985 -4.61 44.25 4.14
C THR A 985 -5.80 43.42 4.63
N LEU A 986 -6.05 42.29 3.98
CA LEU A 986 -7.13 41.39 4.36
C LEU A 986 -6.62 40.37 5.37
N THR A 987 -7.37 40.12 6.44
CA THR A 987 -7.23 38.89 7.23
C THR A 987 -8.18 37.85 6.66
N ILE A 988 -7.65 36.70 6.23
CA ILE A 988 -8.44 35.55 5.80
C ILE A 988 -8.40 34.51 6.90
N VAL A 989 -9.57 34.06 7.33
CA VAL A 989 -9.75 33.00 8.32
C VAL A 989 -10.06 31.71 7.58
N ALA A 990 -9.30 30.64 7.86
CA ALA A 990 -9.67 29.28 7.51
C ALA A 990 -10.26 28.62 8.77
N LYS A 991 -11.43 28.01 8.64
CA LYS A 991 -12.17 27.43 9.76
C LYS A 991 -12.80 26.11 9.33
N ASP A 992 -12.70 25.09 10.16
CA ASP A 992 -13.31 23.77 9.93
C ASP A 992 -14.85 23.80 10.12
N ARG A 993 -15.46 22.61 10.05
CA ARG A 993 -16.87 22.36 10.42
C ARG A 993 -17.00 21.41 11.63
N GLY A 994 -15.95 21.28 12.44
CA GLY A 994 -15.90 20.39 13.62
C GLY A 994 -16.72 20.88 14.82
N GLU A 995 -16.86 20.03 15.84
CA GLU A 995 -17.40 20.40 17.15
C GLU A 995 -16.43 19.96 18.27
N PRO A 996 -15.71 20.89 18.94
CA PRO A 996 -15.68 22.33 18.71
C PRO A 996 -14.95 22.69 17.42
N SER A 997 -15.42 23.74 16.74
CA SER A 997 -14.79 24.23 15.52
C SER A 997 -13.58 25.10 15.81
N LEU A 998 -12.48 24.85 15.11
CA LEU A 998 -11.17 25.48 15.21
C LEU A 998 -10.84 26.27 13.93
N SER A 999 -9.86 27.16 14.01
CA SER A 999 -9.55 28.10 12.93
C SER A 999 -8.15 28.68 13.02
N SER A 1000 -7.59 29.10 11.88
CA SER A 1000 -6.39 29.95 11.82
C SER A 1000 -6.57 31.14 10.89
N GLU A 1001 -5.59 32.05 10.90
CA GLU A 1001 -5.61 33.29 10.13
C GLU A 1001 -4.34 33.44 9.27
N THR A 1002 -4.49 34.04 8.09
CA THR A 1002 -3.37 34.54 7.27
C THR A 1002 -3.65 35.95 6.76
N MET A 1003 -2.59 36.72 6.49
CA MET A 1003 -2.71 38.07 5.95
C MET A 1003 -2.51 38.07 4.43
N VAL A 1004 -3.35 38.80 3.70
CA VAL A 1004 -3.19 39.05 2.26
C VAL A 1004 -3.05 40.55 2.04
N ILE A 1005 -1.84 40.98 1.68
CA ILE A 1005 -1.50 42.37 1.38
C ILE A 1005 -1.68 42.58 -0.12
N ILE A 1006 -2.62 43.45 -0.48
CA ILE A 1006 -2.95 43.81 -1.85
C ILE A 1006 -2.46 45.24 -2.07
N GLU A 1007 -1.39 45.38 -2.83
CA GLU A 1007 -0.84 46.67 -3.28
C GLU A 1007 -1.53 47.05 -4.60
N VAL A 1008 -2.29 48.15 -4.58
CA VAL A 1008 -2.93 48.72 -5.77
C VAL A 1008 -1.87 49.48 -6.56
N VAL A 1009 -1.92 49.39 -7.89
CA VAL A 1009 -0.94 49.97 -8.81
C VAL A 1009 -1.62 50.93 -9.78
N ASP A 1010 -1.29 52.21 -9.62
CA ASP A 1010 -1.56 53.36 -10.48
C ASP A 1010 -1.63 53.03 -12.00
N VAL A 1011 -2.69 53.56 -12.64
CA VAL A 1011 -2.94 53.56 -14.08
C VAL A 1011 -3.45 54.94 -14.56
N ASN A 1012 -2.71 56.02 -14.24
CA ASN A 1012 -2.84 57.40 -14.77
C ASN A 1012 -3.98 57.63 -15.81
N GLU A 1013 -5.22 57.83 -15.33
CA GLU A 1013 -6.36 58.17 -16.19
C GLU A 1013 -6.44 59.69 -16.38
N ASN A 1014 -6.00 60.19 -17.54
CA ASN A 1014 -6.29 61.56 -18.01
C ASN A 1014 -7.77 61.61 -18.41
N LEU A 1015 -8.66 61.62 -17.42
CA LEU A 1015 -10.09 61.33 -17.54
C LEU A 1015 -10.87 62.44 -18.26
N HIS A 1016 -10.36 63.67 -18.22
CA HIS A 1016 -10.96 64.84 -18.83
C HIS A 1016 -10.04 65.52 -19.85
N ALA A 1017 -10.57 66.49 -20.59
CA ALA A 1017 -9.84 67.20 -21.63
C ALA A 1017 -10.17 68.69 -21.61
N PRO A 1018 -9.24 69.59 -22.00
CA PRO A 1018 -9.44 71.03 -21.82
C PRO A 1018 -10.62 71.57 -22.64
N LEU A 1019 -11.68 71.99 -21.94
CA LEU A 1019 -12.89 72.55 -22.54
C LEU A 1019 -12.84 74.08 -22.50
N PHE A 1020 -13.00 74.75 -23.64
CA PHE A 1020 -13.13 76.20 -23.70
C PHE A 1020 -14.49 76.67 -23.14
N ASP A 1021 -14.50 77.78 -22.40
CA ASP A 1021 -15.72 78.34 -21.81
C ASP A 1021 -16.73 78.88 -22.83
N ASP A 1022 -16.25 79.22 -24.05
CA ASP A 1022 -17.07 79.60 -25.20
C ASP A 1022 -16.45 79.03 -26.49
N PHE A 1023 -17.26 78.40 -27.34
CA PHE A 1023 -16.77 77.80 -28.60
C PHE A 1023 -16.45 78.83 -29.70
N VAL A 1024 -16.92 80.08 -29.56
CA VAL A 1024 -16.59 81.22 -30.44
C VAL A 1024 -16.41 82.48 -29.61
N VAL A 1025 -15.18 82.98 -29.51
CA VAL A 1025 -14.87 84.27 -28.88
C VAL A 1025 -14.60 85.31 -29.98
N SER A 1026 -15.53 86.23 -30.20
CA SER A 1026 -15.39 87.32 -31.19
C SER A 1026 -14.79 88.57 -30.55
N ALA A 1027 -13.64 89.01 -31.05
CA ALA A 1027 -12.98 90.24 -30.62
C ALA A 1027 -12.55 91.11 -31.82
N SER A 1028 -12.34 92.40 -31.58
CA SER A 1028 -11.95 93.37 -32.61
C SER A 1028 -10.93 94.35 -32.09
N VAL A 1029 -9.80 94.49 -32.79
CA VAL A 1029 -8.70 95.40 -32.49
C VAL A 1029 -8.48 96.33 -33.69
N PHE A 1030 -8.12 97.59 -33.44
CA PHE A 1030 -7.84 98.53 -34.53
C PHE A 1030 -6.48 98.25 -35.18
N GLU A 1031 -6.39 98.42 -36.50
CA GLU A 1031 -5.20 98.12 -37.33
C GLU A 1031 -3.93 98.92 -36.98
N ASN A 1032 -4.05 99.92 -36.11
CA ASN A 1032 -3.01 100.85 -35.69
C ASN A 1032 -2.56 100.68 -34.22
N GLN A 1033 -2.96 99.60 -33.56
CA GLN A 1033 -2.57 99.32 -32.18
C GLN A 1033 -1.10 98.90 -32.06
N PRO A 1034 -0.41 99.25 -30.96
CA PRO A 1034 0.96 98.83 -30.72
C PRO A 1034 1.06 97.33 -30.40
N VAL A 1035 2.26 96.78 -30.63
CA VAL A 1035 2.63 95.44 -30.19
C VAL A 1035 2.46 95.32 -28.67
N GLY A 1036 1.86 94.22 -28.22
CA GLY A 1036 1.47 93.98 -26.83
C GLY A 1036 0.05 94.42 -26.48
N THR A 1037 -0.70 95.08 -27.37
CA THR A 1037 -2.12 95.39 -27.12
C THR A 1037 -2.94 94.10 -26.97
N LEU A 1038 -3.71 94.03 -25.87
CA LEU A 1038 -4.70 93.00 -25.60
C LEU A 1038 -5.81 93.02 -26.66
N VAL A 1039 -6.06 91.87 -27.29
CA VAL A 1039 -7.14 91.67 -28.25
C VAL A 1039 -8.32 90.98 -27.56
N THR A 1040 -8.05 89.90 -26.83
CA THR A 1040 -9.02 89.18 -25.98
C THR A 1040 -8.30 88.27 -24.99
N THR A 1041 -9.03 87.72 -24.03
CA THR A 1041 -8.65 86.50 -23.30
C THR A 1041 -9.59 85.39 -23.71
N VAL A 1042 -9.07 84.23 -24.09
CA VAL A 1042 -9.85 82.99 -24.05
C VAL A 1042 -9.69 82.36 -22.68
N HIS A 1043 -10.49 81.35 -22.36
CA HIS A 1043 -10.28 80.56 -21.15
C HIS A 1043 -10.81 79.15 -21.41
N ALA A 1044 -10.05 78.16 -20.97
CA ALA A 1044 -10.47 76.78 -20.92
C ALA A 1044 -10.35 76.27 -19.48
N LYS A 1045 -11.10 75.22 -19.17
CA LYS A 1045 -11.04 74.48 -17.91
C LYS A 1045 -10.75 73.03 -18.23
N ASP A 1046 -9.87 72.44 -17.45
CA ASP A 1046 -9.81 71.01 -17.29
C ASP A 1046 -10.48 70.65 -15.97
N ALA A 1047 -11.06 69.46 -15.89
CA ALA A 1047 -11.76 68.96 -14.72
C ALA A 1047 -10.93 67.93 -13.92
N ASP A 1048 -9.80 67.48 -14.47
CA ASP A 1048 -8.88 66.58 -13.77
C ASP A 1048 -8.31 67.22 -12.46
N PRO A 1049 -7.98 66.41 -11.43
CA PRO A 1049 -7.44 66.90 -10.16
C PRO A 1049 -6.19 67.78 -10.30
N LEU A 1050 -6.03 68.75 -9.38
CA LEU A 1050 -4.97 69.76 -9.42
C LEU A 1050 -3.55 69.16 -9.40
N GLY A 1051 -2.95 68.97 -10.58
CA GLY A 1051 -1.75 68.13 -10.73
C GLY A 1051 -0.83 68.48 -11.91
N GLY A 1052 -0.40 67.44 -12.63
CA GLY A 1052 0.34 67.57 -13.89
C GLY A 1052 -0.59 67.77 -15.08
N ASP A 1053 -1.72 67.07 -15.05
CA ASP A 1053 -2.57 66.81 -16.23
C ASP A 1053 -3.66 67.89 -16.38
N SER A 1054 -4.13 68.45 -15.25
CA SER A 1054 -4.95 69.66 -15.18
C SER A 1054 -4.25 70.96 -15.67
N ARG A 1055 -3.17 70.87 -16.46
CA ARG A 1055 -2.33 72.00 -16.91
C ARG A 1055 -2.55 72.36 -18.37
N ILE A 1056 -3.45 73.30 -18.57
CA ILE A 1056 -3.82 73.78 -19.90
C ILE A 1056 -2.70 74.65 -20.50
N GLY A 1057 -2.34 74.37 -21.76
CA GLY A 1057 -1.46 75.19 -22.59
C GLY A 1057 -2.18 75.66 -23.86
N TYR A 1058 -2.04 76.93 -24.21
CA TYR A 1058 -2.78 77.55 -25.32
C TYR A 1058 -1.87 77.77 -26.54
N THR A 1059 -2.34 77.42 -27.73
CA THR A 1059 -1.60 77.62 -29.00
C THR A 1059 -2.54 77.97 -30.15
N ILE A 1060 -2.04 78.75 -31.12
CA ILE A 1060 -2.81 79.16 -32.32
C ILE A 1060 -2.54 78.15 -33.44
N ARG A 1061 -3.56 77.40 -33.87
CA ARG A 1061 -3.45 76.40 -34.96
C ARG A 1061 -3.68 76.95 -36.37
N GLY A 1062 -4.23 78.15 -36.53
CA GLY A 1062 -4.50 78.75 -37.85
C GLY A 1062 -5.23 80.10 -37.78
N GLY A 1063 -5.44 80.72 -38.94
CA GLY A 1063 -6.17 81.99 -39.10
C GLY A 1063 -5.32 83.27 -39.00
N ASP A 1064 -4.16 83.21 -38.34
CA ASP A 1064 -3.31 84.37 -38.00
C ASP A 1064 -2.39 84.88 -39.17
N GLY A 1065 -2.30 84.14 -40.27
CA GLY A 1065 -1.61 84.60 -41.48
C GLY A 1065 -0.08 84.63 -41.39
N ILE A 1066 0.50 85.69 -40.80
CA ILE A 1066 1.96 85.97 -40.83
C ILE A 1066 2.59 86.07 -39.43
N GLY A 1067 1.92 85.60 -38.36
CA GLY A 1067 2.38 85.81 -36.99
C GLY A 1067 1.96 87.18 -36.45
N ILE A 1068 0.70 87.57 -36.65
CA ILE A 1068 0.19 88.90 -36.28
C ILE A 1068 -0.25 88.93 -34.82
N PHE A 1069 -0.64 87.79 -34.24
CA PHE A 1069 -1.08 87.64 -32.86
C PHE A 1069 -0.36 86.50 -32.13
N SER A 1070 -0.05 86.73 -30.86
CA SER A 1070 0.36 85.70 -29.90
C SER A 1070 -0.79 85.29 -28.98
N ILE A 1071 -0.70 84.09 -28.44
CA ILE A 1071 -1.35 83.70 -27.19
C ILE A 1071 -0.29 83.19 -26.22
N ASP A 1072 -0.45 83.47 -24.93
CA ASP A 1072 0.40 82.92 -23.87
C ASP A 1072 -0.34 81.87 -23.02
N ASN A 1073 0.36 81.24 -22.08
CA ASN A 1073 -0.22 80.24 -21.19
C ASN A 1073 -1.19 80.84 -20.13
N GLU A 1074 -1.30 82.16 -20.06
CA GLU A 1074 -2.35 82.87 -19.30
C GLU A 1074 -3.59 83.13 -20.19
N ALA A 1075 -3.64 82.50 -21.38
CA ALA A 1075 -4.72 82.56 -22.37
C ALA A 1075 -4.95 83.95 -23.01
N VAL A 1076 -3.96 84.84 -22.92
CA VAL A 1076 -4.09 86.24 -23.31
C VAL A 1076 -3.67 86.46 -24.77
N TYR A 1077 -4.63 86.78 -25.63
CA TYR A 1077 -4.43 87.02 -27.06
C TYR A 1077 -3.97 88.47 -27.31
N LYS A 1078 -2.81 88.66 -27.93
CA LYS A 1078 -2.11 89.96 -28.04
C LYS A 1078 -1.62 90.23 -29.46
N VAL A 1079 -1.53 91.51 -29.85
CA VAL A 1079 -0.89 91.94 -31.13
C VAL A 1079 0.63 91.75 -31.06
N GLU A 1080 1.23 91.04 -32.01
CA GLU A 1080 2.67 90.76 -32.07
C GLU A 1080 3.41 91.55 -33.17
N GLN A 1081 2.74 91.90 -34.28
CA GLN A 1081 3.32 92.65 -35.40
C GLN A 1081 2.40 93.76 -35.91
N SER A 1082 2.96 94.76 -36.63
CA SER A 1082 2.18 95.84 -37.24
C SER A 1082 2.76 96.36 -38.57
N HIS A 1083 2.01 96.22 -39.68
CA HIS A 1083 2.21 97.04 -40.89
C HIS A 1083 1.02 97.06 -41.87
N VAL A 1084 0.43 98.26 -42.02
CA VAL A 1084 0.23 99.03 -43.27
C VAL A 1084 -0.13 98.30 -44.60
N GLN A 1085 -1.19 98.85 -45.24
CA GLN A 1085 -1.61 98.78 -46.66
C GLN A 1085 -2.59 97.68 -47.13
N SER A 1086 -3.82 98.14 -47.38
CA SER A 1086 -4.89 97.58 -48.21
C SER A 1086 -4.85 98.23 -49.64
N PRO A 1087 -5.71 97.95 -50.68
CA PRO A 1087 -7.14 97.58 -50.57
C PRO A 1087 -7.82 96.69 -51.66
N GLN A 1088 -9.04 96.20 -51.32
CA GLN A 1088 -10.24 96.03 -52.20
C GLN A 1088 -10.25 94.92 -53.31
N LEU A 1089 -11.39 94.48 -53.90
CA LEU A 1089 -12.83 94.90 -53.91
C LEU A 1089 -13.83 93.71 -53.76
N GLN A 1090 -15.08 94.02 -53.33
CA GLN A 1090 -16.43 93.45 -53.68
C GLN A 1090 -16.72 91.92 -53.55
N ALA A 1091 -17.86 91.37 -53.05
CA ALA A 1091 -19.21 91.77 -52.61
C ALA A 1091 -20.42 91.35 -53.52
N VAL A 1092 -21.62 91.24 -52.90
CA VAL A 1092 -23.00 91.01 -53.46
C VAL A 1092 -23.48 89.52 -53.50
N PRO A 1093 -24.76 89.18 -53.14
CA PRO A 1093 -25.05 88.02 -52.25
C PRO A 1093 -26.31 87.16 -52.62
N ALA A 1094 -27.01 86.60 -51.59
CA ALA A 1094 -28.30 85.85 -51.52
C ALA A 1094 -28.17 84.29 -51.60
N SER A 1095 -28.36 83.53 -50.51
CA SER A 1095 -29.62 83.07 -49.84
C SER A 1095 -30.27 81.84 -50.54
N PHE A 1096 -30.88 80.85 -49.87
CA PHE A 1096 -31.50 80.70 -48.54
C PHE A 1096 -31.25 79.28 -47.95
N GLY A 1097 -31.24 79.07 -46.62
CA GLY A 1097 -31.13 77.71 -46.04
C GLY A 1097 -30.77 77.61 -44.55
N GLN A 1098 -31.77 77.75 -43.68
CA GLN A 1098 -31.75 77.54 -42.21
C GLN A 1098 -31.05 76.24 -41.73
N THR A 1099 -30.06 76.28 -40.81
CA THR A 1099 -30.13 76.20 -39.32
C THR A 1099 -30.67 74.86 -38.74
N LEU A 1100 -30.15 74.26 -37.66
CA LEU A 1100 -29.18 74.73 -36.64
C LEU A 1100 -28.57 73.53 -35.85
N SER A 1101 -27.32 73.66 -35.35
CA SER A 1101 -26.66 72.85 -34.28
C SER A 1101 -26.45 71.34 -34.54
N THR A 1102 -25.52 70.61 -33.88
CA THR A 1102 -24.66 70.88 -32.70
C THR A 1102 -23.18 70.53 -32.93
N GLU A 1103 -22.30 71.26 -32.23
CA GLU A 1103 -21.02 70.87 -31.58
C GLU A 1103 -19.87 70.14 -32.32
N LEU A 1104 -18.66 70.31 -31.78
CA LEU A 1104 -17.40 69.71 -32.25
C LEU A 1104 -16.93 68.60 -31.28
N LEU A 1105 -16.00 67.77 -31.77
CA LEU A 1105 -14.78 67.39 -31.05
C LEU A 1105 -13.57 67.82 -31.91
#